data_AF-A0A521LH65-F1
#
_entry.id   AF-A0A521LH65-F1
#
_cell.length_a   1.000
_cell.length_b   1.000
_cell.length_c   1.000
_cell.angle_alpha   90.00
_cell.angle_beta   90.00
_cell.angle_gamma   90.00
#
_symmetry.space_group_name_H-M   'P 1'
#
loop_
_entity.id
_entity.type
_entity.pdbx_description
1 polymer ?
#
loop_
_entity_poly.entity_id
_entity_poly.type
_entity_poly.pdbx_seq_one_letter_code
_entity_poly.pdbx_strand_id
1 'polypeptide(L)'
;MRALVALLAFAGVAALNFLWWWYPNRPVEIAGWTTAPLQSVSFAPYRPGQSPLTRTFPTADQIDEDLKRLQGKVKAVRTYSTGENLEAVPQRAGKYGLKVWHGAWLNNNEKENLEQINLLIDHANKYKDTIERVIVGNEVLLRKDLTANQLRRYIRQVKQRVTQPVTYADVWEFWLRNPQLADEVDFITIHILPYWEDEPIGMDRREPDGKLTIEKHLVDIYKKVQARFPGKKIVIGETGWPSDGRMRADARPGRVEQVKYFSVFRDAAAREGFDYNVIEAFDQYWKARQEGTVGAAWGLLDAQRHDKFELGKPVSAEPQWPILFTLSTMVGALLLLAFASQRRGGHWKGLCIFAFFAQLVATCYVQAIWTDYSRAFYFERTVGVAFWAILLALFSYALLRGISDSLTGRMADPSLYGARVREAWHAWRELPRYRIVQRADLLAQMLYLALTLLCIFYLIVISIDWYDGVIRFSDTFYRQIAIDGRYRDFPIWSFVIPSIVLMLWKAITIVRTEPVARDHRVAKALSFGRLLGYDGSRGFVRMDRRLSRLGPVLPEIVLASLLIFWAVVMVVTEGAIKLHDGGSGGFLAVDGGRWVIRTLFWNTQANWFAALALLMAVPYLATIYVSIREPLAEPPPDSYTSKW
;
A
#
# COMPACT_ATOMS: atom_id res chain seq x y z
N MET A 1 -4.78 -19.36 41.96
CA MET A 1 -3.45 -19.22 41.34
C MET A 1 -3.48 -19.15 39.81
N ARG A 2 -4.03 -20.15 39.07
CA ARG A 2 -4.05 -20.12 37.59
C ARG A 2 -4.80 -18.92 36.99
N ALA A 3 -5.98 -18.59 37.50
CA ALA A 3 -6.75 -17.43 37.06
C ALA A 3 -5.96 -16.12 37.27
N LEU A 4 -5.31 -15.96 38.42
CA LEU A 4 -4.46 -14.81 38.71
C LEU A 4 -3.28 -14.69 37.72
N VAL A 5 -2.60 -15.81 37.42
CA VAL A 5 -1.52 -15.81 36.42
C VAL A 5 -2.04 -15.45 35.03
N ALA A 6 -3.19 -15.99 34.62
CA ALA A 6 -3.80 -15.66 33.34
C ALA A 6 -4.19 -14.17 33.26
N LEU A 7 -4.71 -13.59 34.34
CA LEU A 7 -5.02 -12.17 34.43
C LEU A 7 -3.77 -11.29 34.36
N LEU A 8 -2.70 -11.65 35.07
CA LEU A 8 -1.43 -10.93 35.01
C LEU A 8 -0.78 -11.02 33.63
N ALA A 9 -0.79 -12.21 33.03
CA ALA A 9 -0.30 -12.42 31.67
C ALA A 9 -1.11 -11.60 30.66
N PHE A 10 -2.44 -11.60 30.79
CA PHE A 10 -3.34 -10.78 29.98
C PHE A 10 -3.04 -9.28 30.12
N ALA A 11 -2.94 -8.77 31.35
CA ALA A 11 -2.63 -7.37 31.61
C ALA A 11 -1.29 -6.96 30.97
N GLY A 12 -0.27 -7.82 31.07
CA GLY A 12 1.03 -7.58 30.45
C GLY A 12 0.95 -7.50 28.92
N VAL A 13 0.29 -8.46 28.27
CA VAL A 13 0.18 -8.46 26.80
C VAL A 13 -0.77 -7.38 26.28
N ALA A 14 -1.80 -7.01 27.04
CA ALA A 14 -2.68 -5.89 26.73
C ALA A 14 -1.92 -4.55 26.79
N ALA A 15 -1.04 -4.36 27.78
CA ALA A 15 -0.18 -3.17 27.85
C ALA A 15 0.80 -3.08 26.67
N LEU A 16 1.41 -4.21 26.27
CA LEU A 16 2.25 -4.27 25.07
C LEU A 16 1.46 -3.96 23.79
N ASN A 17 0.24 -4.51 23.67
CA ASN A 17 -0.64 -4.22 22.55
C ASN A 17 -1.06 -2.74 22.53
N PHE A 18 -1.33 -2.15 23.69
CA PHE A 18 -1.62 -0.72 23.80
C PHE A 18 -0.45 0.11 23.27
N LEU A 19 0.79 -0.19 23.69
CA LEU A 19 1.97 0.51 23.18
C LEU A 19 2.16 0.35 21.67
N TRP A 20 1.88 -0.84 21.14
CA TRP A 20 1.93 -1.11 19.70
C TRP A 20 0.98 -0.23 18.90
N TRP A 21 -0.27 -0.09 19.34
CA TRP A 21 -1.26 0.74 18.67
C TRP A 21 -1.09 2.23 18.95
N TRP A 22 -0.70 2.61 20.17
CA TRP A 22 -0.62 4.00 20.59
C TRP A 22 0.63 4.72 20.06
N TYR A 23 1.81 4.10 20.15
CA TYR A 23 3.08 4.77 19.85
C TYR A 23 3.16 5.38 18.43
N PRO A 24 2.82 4.63 17.35
CA PRO A 24 2.83 5.19 15.99
C PRO A 24 1.62 6.11 15.71
N ASN A 25 0.55 6.01 16.47
CA ASN A 25 -0.73 6.70 16.21
C ASN A 25 -1.03 7.84 17.19
N ARG A 26 -0.06 8.21 18.04
CA ARG A 26 -0.19 9.39 18.90
C ARG A 26 -0.41 10.64 18.04
N PRO A 27 -1.29 11.57 18.44
CA PRO A 27 -1.45 12.81 17.72
C PRO A 27 -0.13 13.59 17.62
N VAL A 28 0.21 14.05 16.42
CA VAL A 28 1.42 14.81 16.12
C VAL A 28 1.04 16.25 15.81
N GLU A 29 1.64 17.18 16.53
CA GLU A 29 1.56 18.61 16.20
C GLU A 29 2.48 18.92 15.02
N ILE A 30 1.94 19.64 14.03
CA ILE A 30 2.66 20.02 12.82
C ILE A 30 2.82 21.53 12.82
N ALA A 31 4.06 22.00 12.90
CA ALA A 31 4.39 23.42 12.86
C ALA A 31 3.91 24.05 11.55
N GLY A 32 3.32 25.26 11.63
CA GLY A 32 2.76 25.98 10.47
C GLY A 32 1.34 25.54 10.07
N TRP A 33 0.81 24.46 10.68
CA TRP A 33 -0.54 24.00 10.38
C TRP A 33 -1.59 24.90 11.04
N THR A 34 -2.36 25.64 10.25
CA THR A 34 -3.33 26.63 10.76
C THR A 34 -4.73 26.39 10.23
N THR A 35 -5.72 27.02 10.87
CA THR A 35 -7.15 26.99 10.51
C THR A 35 -7.51 27.85 9.29
N ALA A 36 -6.56 28.64 8.75
CA ALA A 36 -6.86 29.52 7.63
C ALA A 36 -7.24 28.73 6.36
N PRO A 37 -8.26 29.17 5.59
CA PRO A 37 -8.72 28.45 4.41
C PRO A 37 -7.65 28.34 3.32
N LEU A 38 -7.61 27.21 2.63
CA LEU A 38 -6.79 27.01 1.43
C LEU A 38 -7.31 27.87 0.27
N GLN A 39 -6.42 28.27 -0.65
CA GLN A 39 -6.82 29.10 -1.79
C GLN A 39 -7.81 28.38 -2.72
N SER A 40 -7.45 27.20 -3.22
CA SER A 40 -8.33 26.38 -4.04
C SER A 40 -8.06 24.88 -3.81
N VAL A 41 -9.07 24.06 -4.09
CA VAL A 41 -8.93 22.59 -4.12
C VAL A 41 -9.50 22.00 -5.41
N SER A 42 -8.85 20.98 -5.94
CA SER A 42 -9.41 20.18 -7.04
C SER A 42 -10.70 19.50 -6.57
N PHE A 43 -11.76 19.64 -7.37
CA PHE A 43 -13.11 19.22 -7.05
C PHE A 43 -13.66 18.31 -8.15
N ALA A 44 -13.60 17.02 -7.87
CA ALA A 44 -14.19 15.95 -8.65
C ALA A 44 -15.10 15.13 -7.70
N PRO A 45 -16.40 15.46 -7.62
CA PRO A 45 -17.28 15.02 -6.53
C PRO A 45 -17.82 13.58 -6.71
N TYR A 46 -17.03 12.69 -7.28
CA TYR A 46 -17.39 11.28 -7.41
C TYR A 46 -17.45 10.61 -6.03
N ARG A 47 -18.57 9.93 -5.72
CA ARG A 47 -18.77 9.10 -4.52
C ARG A 47 -18.41 7.63 -4.80
N PRO A 48 -18.26 6.77 -3.78
CA PRO A 48 -18.09 5.34 -4.00
C PRO A 48 -19.14 4.76 -4.96
N GLY A 49 -18.70 4.03 -5.97
CA GLY A 49 -19.55 3.49 -7.04
C GLY A 49 -19.77 4.42 -8.23
N GLN A 50 -19.34 5.68 -8.14
CA GLN A 50 -19.36 6.65 -9.25
C GLN A 50 -17.98 6.74 -9.91
N SER A 51 -17.95 6.99 -11.21
CA SER A 51 -16.70 7.09 -11.96
C SER A 51 -16.93 7.78 -13.32
N PRO A 52 -16.00 8.63 -13.78
CA PRO A 52 -16.02 9.12 -15.15
C PRO A 52 -15.85 7.97 -16.16
N LEU A 53 -15.14 6.91 -15.79
CA LEU A 53 -14.87 5.75 -16.65
C LEU A 53 -16.13 4.92 -16.92
N THR A 54 -17.03 4.83 -15.94
CA THR A 54 -18.33 4.14 -16.08
C THR A 54 -19.46 5.11 -16.41
N ARG A 55 -19.14 6.41 -16.61
CA ARG A 55 -20.10 7.50 -16.85
C ARG A 55 -21.22 7.56 -15.81
N THR A 56 -20.89 7.18 -14.57
CA THR A 56 -21.81 7.25 -13.43
C THR A 56 -21.46 8.50 -12.66
N PHE A 57 -22.21 9.57 -12.91
CA PHE A 57 -21.89 10.92 -12.44
C PHE A 57 -22.63 11.27 -11.14
N PRO A 58 -22.06 12.18 -10.32
CA PRO A 58 -22.75 12.70 -9.14
C PRO A 58 -24.00 13.50 -9.53
N THR A 59 -25.00 13.50 -8.64
CA THR A 59 -26.21 14.33 -8.83
C THR A 59 -25.95 15.76 -8.38
N ALA A 60 -26.77 16.71 -8.85
CA ALA A 60 -26.64 18.10 -8.45
C ALA A 60 -26.77 18.30 -6.93
N ASP A 61 -27.59 17.48 -6.25
CA ASP A 61 -27.76 17.54 -4.79
C ASP A 61 -26.53 16.99 -4.05
N GLN A 62 -25.93 15.91 -4.56
CA GLN A 62 -24.64 15.44 -4.05
C GLN A 62 -23.55 16.51 -4.21
N ILE A 63 -23.54 17.23 -5.33
CA ILE A 63 -22.62 18.35 -5.57
C ILE A 63 -22.86 19.48 -4.57
N ASP A 64 -24.10 19.84 -4.27
CA ASP A 64 -24.43 20.89 -3.28
C ASP A 64 -24.00 20.51 -1.86
N GLU A 65 -24.27 19.25 -1.46
CA GLU A 65 -23.79 18.69 -0.19
C GLU A 65 -22.27 18.77 -0.10
N ASP A 66 -21.56 18.37 -1.16
CA ASP A 66 -20.10 18.34 -1.21
C ASP A 66 -19.52 19.78 -1.17
N LEU A 67 -20.13 20.75 -1.87
CA LEU A 67 -19.73 22.17 -1.80
C LEU A 67 -19.94 22.76 -0.40
N LYS A 68 -21.07 22.43 0.25
CA LYS A 68 -21.34 22.84 1.63
C LYS A 68 -20.27 22.34 2.60
N ARG A 69 -19.75 21.13 2.40
CA ARG A 69 -18.67 20.57 3.25
C ARG A 69 -17.35 21.32 3.14
N LEU A 70 -17.11 22.01 2.03
CA LEU A 70 -15.90 22.79 1.79
C LEU A 70 -16.00 24.24 2.30
N GLN A 71 -17.18 24.68 2.71
CA GLN A 71 -17.39 26.02 3.26
C GLN A 71 -16.45 26.28 4.45
N GLY A 72 -15.72 27.39 4.38
CA GLY A 72 -14.77 27.80 5.42
C GLY A 72 -13.45 27.03 5.44
N LYS A 73 -13.30 25.96 4.65
CA LYS A 73 -12.04 25.21 4.50
C LYS A 73 -11.22 25.71 3.31
N VAL A 74 -11.89 26.21 2.27
CA VAL A 74 -11.29 26.61 1.00
C VAL A 74 -11.97 27.89 0.49
N LYS A 75 -11.27 28.68 -0.35
CA LYS A 75 -11.84 29.88 -0.97
C LYS A 75 -12.42 29.59 -2.37
N ALA A 76 -11.86 28.60 -3.07
CA ALA A 76 -12.30 28.21 -4.40
C ALA A 76 -12.27 26.68 -4.60
N VAL A 77 -12.99 26.23 -5.60
CA VAL A 77 -12.94 24.86 -6.12
C VAL A 77 -12.54 24.87 -7.59
N ARG A 78 -11.72 23.91 -8.02
CA ARG A 78 -11.32 23.72 -9.41
C ARG A 78 -12.00 22.50 -10.01
N THR A 79 -12.73 22.65 -11.12
CA THR A 79 -13.30 21.51 -11.85
C THR A 79 -12.43 21.12 -13.03
N TYR A 80 -12.50 19.84 -13.44
CA TYR A 80 -11.75 19.30 -14.56
C TYR A 80 -12.54 19.27 -15.88
N SER A 81 -13.84 19.03 -15.79
CA SER A 81 -14.80 19.06 -16.91
C SER A 81 -15.93 20.06 -16.63
N THR A 82 -16.67 20.40 -17.69
CA THR A 82 -17.82 21.32 -17.65
C THR A 82 -19.16 20.62 -17.79
N GLY A 83 -19.19 19.42 -18.38
CA GLY A 83 -20.40 18.59 -18.50
C GLY A 83 -20.61 17.66 -17.30
N GLU A 84 -21.39 16.59 -17.52
CA GLU A 84 -21.50 15.47 -16.55
C GLU A 84 -22.10 15.90 -15.19
N ASN A 85 -23.09 16.78 -15.22
CA ASN A 85 -23.73 17.44 -14.07
C ASN A 85 -22.84 18.48 -13.34
N LEU A 86 -21.60 18.72 -13.78
CA LEU A 86 -20.71 19.69 -13.14
C LEU A 86 -21.09 21.15 -13.42
N GLU A 87 -22.07 21.43 -14.28
CA GLU A 87 -22.71 22.74 -14.39
C GLU A 87 -23.35 23.19 -13.06
N ALA A 88 -23.71 22.23 -12.19
CA ALA A 88 -24.22 22.52 -10.86
C ALA A 88 -23.17 23.20 -9.96
N VAL A 89 -21.87 23.03 -10.25
CA VAL A 89 -20.79 23.62 -9.45
C VAL A 89 -20.81 25.14 -9.50
N PRO A 90 -20.65 25.82 -10.66
CA PRO A 90 -20.74 27.27 -10.72
C PRO A 90 -22.13 27.81 -10.37
N GLN A 91 -23.19 27.03 -10.53
CA GLN A 91 -24.54 27.40 -10.11
C GLN A 91 -24.70 27.48 -8.58
N ARG A 92 -24.04 26.59 -7.83
CA ARG A 92 -24.29 26.41 -6.38
C ARG A 92 -23.15 26.92 -5.50
N ALA A 93 -21.90 26.96 -6.00
CA ALA A 93 -20.72 27.34 -5.22
C ALA A 93 -20.82 28.71 -4.54
N GLY A 94 -21.39 29.70 -5.24
CA GLY A 94 -21.57 31.06 -4.71
C GLY A 94 -22.40 31.12 -3.41
N LYS A 95 -23.34 30.19 -3.19
CA LYS A 95 -24.14 30.10 -1.96
C LYS A 95 -23.29 29.88 -0.71
N TYR A 96 -22.13 29.24 -0.89
CA TYR A 96 -21.20 28.87 0.18
C TYR A 96 -19.98 29.79 0.24
N GLY A 97 -19.98 30.89 -0.52
CA GLY A 97 -18.85 31.83 -0.62
C GLY A 97 -17.65 31.28 -1.39
N LEU A 98 -17.85 30.23 -2.19
CA LEU A 98 -16.79 29.58 -2.97
C LEU A 98 -16.71 30.19 -4.37
N LYS A 99 -15.49 30.52 -4.81
CA LYS A 99 -15.18 30.79 -6.23
C LYS A 99 -14.94 29.50 -7.00
N VAL A 100 -15.01 29.57 -8.33
CA VAL A 100 -14.80 28.41 -9.21
C VAL A 100 -13.71 28.69 -10.23
N TRP A 101 -12.73 27.78 -10.32
CA TRP A 101 -11.80 27.68 -11.43
C TRP A 101 -12.34 26.60 -12.37
N HIS A 102 -13.04 27.02 -13.41
CA HIS A 102 -13.86 26.11 -14.22
C HIS A 102 -13.05 25.56 -15.40
N GLY A 103 -12.94 24.24 -15.49
CA GLY A 103 -12.14 23.56 -16.51
C GLY A 103 -12.96 22.81 -17.54
N ALA A 104 -12.52 22.82 -18.81
CA ALA A 104 -12.98 21.90 -19.85
C ALA A 104 -11.99 20.74 -20.02
N TRP A 105 -12.51 19.50 -20.00
CA TRP A 105 -11.69 18.32 -20.25
C TRP A 105 -11.55 18.09 -21.74
N LEU A 106 -10.33 18.20 -22.27
CA LEU A 106 -10.05 17.95 -23.68
C LEU A 106 -9.39 16.59 -23.86
N ASN A 107 -9.75 15.90 -24.94
CA ASN A 107 -9.23 14.59 -25.35
C ASN A 107 -8.97 14.55 -26.86
N ASN A 108 -8.76 13.35 -27.42
CA ASN A 108 -8.53 13.15 -28.85
C ASN A 108 -9.81 13.14 -29.72
N ASN A 109 -10.99 13.41 -29.15
CA ASN A 109 -12.27 13.48 -29.85
C ASN A 109 -12.72 14.95 -30.03
N GLU A 110 -12.68 15.44 -31.27
CA GLU A 110 -13.04 16.82 -31.60
C GLU A 110 -14.50 17.18 -31.23
N LYS A 111 -15.45 16.25 -31.36
CA LYS A 111 -16.86 16.53 -31.04
C LYS A 111 -17.05 16.76 -29.55
N GLU A 112 -16.47 15.89 -28.72
CA GLU A 112 -16.53 16.01 -27.25
C GLU A 112 -15.81 17.27 -26.78
N ASN A 113 -14.66 17.59 -27.39
CA ASN A 113 -13.94 18.83 -27.12
C ASN A 113 -14.80 20.07 -27.39
N LEU A 114 -15.48 20.13 -28.54
CA LEU A 114 -16.35 21.25 -28.88
C LEU A 114 -17.52 21.39 -27.92
N GLU A 115 -18.10 20.28 -27.46
CA GLU A 115 -19.16 20.28 -26.43
C GLU A 115 -18.65 20.88 -25.12
N GLN A 116 -17.50 20.42 -24.62
CA GLN A 116 -16.89 20.94 -23.38
C GLN A 116 -16.56 22.44 -23.49
N ILE A 117 -16.03 22.88 -24.65
CA ILE A 117 -15.67 24.27 -24.91
C ILE A 117 -16.90 25.18 -24.94
N ASN A 118 -17.98 24.75 -25.61
CA ASN A 118 -19.21 25.53 -25.68
C ASN A 118 -19.86 25.65 -24.29
N LEU A 119 -19.96 24.54 -23.55
CA LEU A 119 -20.46 24.57 -22.16
C LEU A 119 -19.61 25.47 -21.26
N LEU A 120 -18.29 25.42 -21.40
CA LEU A 120 -17.38 26.28 -20.63
C LEU A 120 -17.62 27.77 -20.89
N ILE A 121 -17.80 28.15 -22.15
CA ILE A 121 -18.12 29.53 -22.55
C ILE A 121 -19.48 29.95 -21.99
N ASP A 122 -20.50 29.09 -22.11
CA ASP A 122 -21.85 29.36 -21.64
C ASP A 122 -21.87 29.55 -20.11
N HIS A 123 -21.21 28.64 -19.36
CA HIS A 123 -21.12 28.73 -17.91
C HIS A 123 -20.35 29.98 -17.48
N ALA A 124 -19.20 30.27 -18.10
CA ALA A 124 -18.39 31.44 -17.81
C ALA A 124 -19.19 32.74 -17.99
N ASN A 125 -20.02 32.82 -19.04
CA ASN A 125 -20.86 33.99 -19.28
C ASN A 125 -22.10 34.06 -18.38
N LYS A 126 -22.65 32.92 -17.98
CA LYS A 126 -23.85 32.86 -17.12
C LYS A 126 -23.54 33.11 -15.64
N TYR A 127 -22.39 32.61 -15.16
CA TYR A 127 -22.02 32.61 -13.74
C TYR A 127 -20.77 33.47 -13.48
N LYS A 128 -20.75 34.69 -14.04
CA LYS A 128 -19.59 35.61 -14.01
C LYS A 128 -19.11 35.96 -12.59
N ASP A 129 -20.03 36.04 -11.64
CA ASP A 129 -19.69 36.37 -10.25
C ASP A 129 -19.07 35.19 -9.49
N THR A 130 -19.35 33.95 -9.92
CA THR A 130 -18.87 32.73 -9.26
C THR A 130 -17.60 32.20 -9.91
N ILE A 131 -17.53 32.19 -11.24
CA ILE A 131 -16.38 31.70 -12.00
C ILE A 131 -15.31 32.79 -12.03
N GLU A 132 -14.21 32.53 -11.32
CA GLU A 132 -13.07 33.44 -11.22
C GLU A 132 -12.12 33.27 -12.42
N ARG A 133 -11.94 32.04 -12.90
CA ARG A 133 -10.94 31.68 -13.92
C ARG A 133 -11.43 30.53 -14.79
N VAL A 134 -10.93 30.48 -16.02
CA VAL A 134 -11.32 29.50 -17.04
C VAL A 134 -10.09 28.71 -17.49
N ILE A 135 -10.17 27.37 -17.45
CA ILE A 135 -9.06 26.46 -17.75
C ILE A 135 -9.43 25.60 -18.97
N VAL A 136 -8.65 25.71 -20.04
CA VAL A 136 -8.90 25.02 -21.32
C VAL A 136 -7.98 23.82 -21.45
N GLY A 137 -8.42 22.68 -20.91
CA GLY A 137 -7.66 21.43 -20.91
C GLY A 137 -6.83 21.22 -19.64
N ASN A 138 -6.66 19.94 -19.28
CA ASN A 138 -5.80 19.47 -18.21
C ASN A 138 -4.85 18.41 -18.76
N GLU A 139 -3.54 18.66 -18.66
CA GLU A 139 -2.47 17.73 -19.04
C GLU A 139 -2.63 17.16 -20.45
N VAL A 140 -3.17 17.97 -21.36
CA VAL A 140 -3.51 17.56 -22.74
C VAL A 140 -2.24 17.16 -23.50
N LEU A 141 -1.14 17.88 -23.29
CA LEU A 141 0.14 17.59 -23.94
C LEU A 141 0.85 16.41 -23.26
N LEU A 142 0.80 16.30 -21.93
CA LEU A 142 1.30 15.13 -21.19
C LEU A 142 0.59 13.85 -21.65
N ARG A 143 -0.74 13.87 -21.71
CA ARG A 143 -1.58 12.74 -22.18
C ARG A 143 -1.49 12.51 -23.68
N LYS A 144 -0.85 13.43 -24.42
CA LYS A 144 -0.70 13.41 -25.90
C LYS A 144 -2.03 13.37 -26.64
N ASP A 145 -3.07 13.92 -26.03
CA ASP A 145 -4.42 13.94 -26.60
C ASP A 145 -4.53 14.90 -27.79
N LEU A 146 -3.83 16.04 -27.71
CA LEU A 146 -3.79 17.06 -28.77
C LEU A 146 -2.38 17.59 -28.97
N THR A 147 -2.09 18.09 -30.17
CA THR A 147 -0.90 18.89 -30.45
C THR A 147 -1.04 20.29 -29.85
N ALA A 148 0.09 20.96 -29.61
CA ALA A 148 0.10 22.35 -29.15
C ALA A 148 -0.72 23.28 -30.08
N ASN A 149 -0.63 23.09 -31.40
CA ASN A 149 -1.39 23.91 -32.35
C ASN A 149 -2.91 23.68 -32.26
N GLN A 150 -3.36 22.44 -32.06
CA GLN A 150 -4.79 22.16 -31.84
C GLN A 150 -5.27 22.81 -30.55
N LEU A 151 -4.49 22.69 -29.47
CA LEU A 151 -4.80 23.30 -28.17
C LEU A 151 -4.90 24.84 -28.26
N ARG A 152 -3.97 25.49 -28.98
CA ARG A 152 -4.01 26.95 -29.22
C ARG A 152 -5.36 27.40 -29.82
N ARG A 153 -5.92 26.63 -30.75
CA ARG A 153 -7.22 26.98 -31.38
C ARG A 153 -8.34 27.02 -30.35
N TYR A 154 -8.43 26.02 -29.47
CA TYR A 154 -9.43 25.99 -28.41
C TYR A 154 -9.24 27.11 -27.38
N ILE A 155 -8.00 27.40 -26.97
CA ILE A 155 -7.70 28.51 -26.05
C ILE A 155 -8.17 29.83 -26.63
N ARG A 156 -7.82 30.12 -27.90
CA ARG A 156 -8.26 31.35 -28.59
C ARG A 156 -9.78 31.44 -28.68
N GLN A 157 -10.44 30.33 -29.02
CA GLN A 157 -11.89 30.26 -29.14
C GLN A 157 -12.59 30.65 -27.83
N VAL A 158 -12.10 30.15 -26.70
CA VAL A 158 -12.64 30.49 -25.37
C VAL A 158 -12.32 31.93 -25.01
N LYS A 159 -11.05 32.34 -25.14
CA LYS A 159 -10.57 33.67 -24.75
C LYS A 159 -11.29 34.82 -25.47
N GLN A 160 -11.71 34.62 -26.72
CA GLN A 160 -12.48 35.60 -27.47
C GLN A 160 -13.93 35.78 -27.00
N ARG A 161 -14.44 34.88 -26.13
CA ARG A 161 -15.87 34.78 -25.80
C ARG A 161 -16.17 34.81 -24.30
N VAL A 162 -15.15 34.96 -23.46
CA VAL A 162 -15.29 35.05 -22.00
C VAL A 162 -14.53 36.27 -21.49
N THR A 163 -14.94 36.79 -20.33
CA THR A 163 -14.29 37.95 -19.69
C THR A 163 -13.31 37.54 -18.59
N GLN A 164 -13.41 36.31 -18.10
CA GLN A 164 -12.51 35.74 -17.10
C GLN A 164 -11.13 35.46 -17.71
N PRO A 165 -10.06 35.53 -16.90
CA PRO A 165 -8.73 35.13 -17.35
C PRO A 165 -8.71 33.65 -17.73
N VAL A 166 -8.11 33.35 -18.88
CA VAL A 166 -8.03 32.03 -19.50
C VAL A 166 -6.63 31.46 -19.38
N THR A 167 -6.55 30.17 -19.03
CA THR A 167 -5.30 29.42 -18.95
C THR A 167 -5.44 28.02 -19.55
N TYR A 168 -4.31 27.31 -19.56
CA TYR A 168 -4.17 25.88 -19.77
C TYR A 168 -3.44 25.31 -18.53
N ALA A 169 -3.68 24.06 -18.15
CA ALA A 169 -3.03 23.45 -16.98
C ALA A 169 -2.26 22.18 -17.37
N ASP A 170 -0.99 22.09 -17.02
CA ASP A 170 -0.10 20.95 -17.32
C ASP A 170 1.10 20.90 -16.38
N VAL A 171 1.88 19.83 -16.44
CA VAL A 171 3.18 19.73 -15.76
C VAL A 171 4.15 20.76 -16.35
N TRP A 172 4.99 21.34 -15.50
CA TRP A 172 5.82 22.51 -15.82
C TRP A 172 6.77 22.30 -17.02
N GLU A 173 7.25 21.08 -17.27
CA GLU A 173 8.12 20.75 -18.40
C GLU A 173 7.42 20.94 -19.75
N PHE A 174 6.13 20.66 -19.84
CA PHE A 174 5.36 20.80 -21.08
C PHE A 174 5.19 22.27 -21.47
N TRP A 175 5.14 23.17 -20.50
CA TRP A 175 5.23 24.61 -20.74
C TRP A 175 6.59 25.01 -21.31
N LEU A 176 7.69 24.53 -20.72
CA LEU A 176 9.03 24.85 -21.21
C LEU A 176 9.31 24.32 -22.61
N ARG A 177 8.74 23.16 -22.96
CA ARG A 177 8.82 22.54 -24.29
C ARG A 177 7.94 23.25 -25.33
N ASN A 178 6.86 23.91 -24.90
CA ASN A 178 5.90 24.58 -25.77
C ASN A 178 5.67 26.05 -25.38
N PRO A 179 6.74 26.87 -25.35
CA PRO A 179 6.67 28.23 -24.81
C PRO A 179 5.72 29.16 -25.58
N GLN A 180 5.46 28.87 -26.85
CA GLN A 180 4.51 29.60 -27.71
C GLN A 180 3.06 29.56 -27.21
N LEU A 181 2.71 28.63 -26.31
CA LEU A 181 1.37 28.60 -25.70
C LEU A 181 1.16 29.75 -24.71
N ALA A 182 2.24 30.29 -24.13
CA ALA A 182 2.15 31.38 -23.16
C ALA A 182 1.55 32.65 -23.74
N ASP A 183 1.67 32.86 -25.06
CA ASP A 183 1.11 34.01 -25.77
C ASP A 183 -0.43 33.95 -25.85
N GLU A 184 -1.01 32.75 -25.81
CA GLU A 184 -2.45 32.56 -25.94
C GLU A 184 -3.20 32.71 -24.61
N VAL A 185 -2.53 32.48 -23.48
CA VAL A 185 -3.12 32.47 -22.14
C VAL A 185 -2.87 33.77 -21.37
N ASP A 186 -3.72 34.08 -20.40
CA ASP A 186 -3.58 35.24 -19.52
C ASP A 186 -2.61 34.97 -18.36
N PHE A 187 -2.56 33.72 -17.91
CA PHE A 187 -1.63 33.23 -16.90
C PHE A 187 -1.25 31.78 -17.17
N ILE A 188 -0.15 31.32 -16.58
CA ILE A 188 0.38 29.96 -16.76
C ILE A 188 -0.02 29.12 -15.55
N THR A 189 -0.57 27.93 -15.79
CA THR A 189 -0.91 26.99 -14.71
C THR A 189 -0.01 25.76 -14.78
N ILE A 190 0.80 25.54 -13.76
CA ILE A 190 1.75 24.42 -13.67
C ILE A 190 1.33 23.40 -12.60
N HIS A 191 1.60 22.11 -12.83
CA HIS A 191 1.45 21.06 -11.83
C HIS A 191 2.80 20.69 -11.22
N ILE A 192 2.85 20.56 -9.90
CA ILE A 192 4.02 20.12 -9.14
C ILE A 192 3.56 19.10 -8.09
N LEU A 193 3.77 17.82 -8.39
CA LEU A 193 3.35 16.69 -7.57
C LEU A 193 4.59 15.85 -7.23
N PRO A 194 5.35 16.20 -6.17
CA PRO A 194 6.65 15.57 -5.89
C PRO A 194 6.58 14.04 -5.67
N TYR A 195 5.41 13.49 -5.34
CA TYR A 195 5.21 12.04 -5.29
C TYR A 195 5.16 11.40 -6.69
N TRP A 196 4.60 12.08 -7.69
CA TRP A 196 4.39 11.56 -9.05
C TRP A 196 5.54 11.80 -10.02
N GLU A 197 6.40 12.78 -9.74
CA GLU A 197 7.54 13.10 -10.59
C GLU A 197 8.47 11.90 -10.84
N ASP A 198 9.26 12.01 -11.91
CA ASP A 198 10.22 10.97 -12.33
C ASP A 198 11.25 10.68 -11.21
N GLU A 199 11.64 11.72 -10.46
CA GLU A 199 12.40 11.61 -9.22
C GLU A 199 11.49 11.97 -8.03
N PRO A 200 10.84 10.99 -7.38
CA PRO A 200 10.03 11.26 -6.20
C PRO A 200 10.87 11.86 -5.07
N ILE A 201 10.28 12.80 -4.32
CA ILE A 201 10.95 13.49 -3.21
C ILE A 201 10.23 13.20 -1.90
N GLY A 202 10.87 12.46 -0.99
CA GLY A 202 10.36 12.19 0.35
C GLY A 202 10.20 13.44 1.24
N MET A 203 9.18 13.42 2.10
CA MET A 203 8.85 14.51 3.03
C MET A 203 9.98 14.87 4.01
N ASP A 204 10.78 13.88 4.40
CA ASP A 204 11.86 14.06 5.37
C ASP A 204 13.23 14.24 4.69
N ARG A 205 13.31 14.23 3.35
CA ARG A 205 14.55 14.44 2.59
C ARG A 205 15.07 15.85 2.80
N ARG A 206 16.36 15.97 3.09
CA ARG A 206 17.05 17.26 3.32
C ARG A 206 18.24 17.42 2.40
N GLU A 207 18.45 18.66 2.00
CA GLU A 207 19.66 19.13 1.35
C GLU A 207 20.86 19.14 2.33
N PRO A 208 22.11 19.22 1.84
CA PRO A 208 23.29 19.33 2.70
C PRO A 208 23.28 20.53 3.65
N ASP A 209 22.53 21.60 3.32
CA ASP A 209 22.34 22.78 4.16
C ASP A 209 21.24 22.60 5.24
N GLY A 210 20.63 21.42 5.31
CA GLY A 210 19.60 21.05 6.29
C GLY A 210 18.17 21.45 5.89
N LYS A 211 17.97 22.17 4.78
CA LYS A 211 16.62 22.54 4.32
C LYS A 211 15.89 21.35 3.70
N LEU A 212 14.56 21.39 3.71
CA LEU A 212 13.75 20.35 3.08
C LEU A 212 13.90 20.42 1.56
N THR A 213 14.30 19.30 0.95
CA THR A 213 14.46 19.20 -0.51
C THR A 213 13.16 19.53 -1.23
N ILE A 214 12.03 19.10 -0.69
CA ILE A 214 10.70 19.34 -1.29
C ILE A 214 10.35 20.83 -1.34
N GLU A 215 10.71 21.61 -0.32
CA GLU A 215 10.47 23.05 -0.29
C GLU A 215 11.34 23.76 -1.33
N LYS A 216 12.64 23.42 -1.36
CA LYS A 216 13.58 23.93 -2.36
C LYS A 216 13.07 23.64 -3.78
N HIS A 217 12.64 22.41 -4.04
CA HIS A 217 12.15 21.96 -5.33
C HIS A 217 10.94 22.74 -5.82
N LEU A 218 9.93 22.94 -4.95
CA LEU A 218 8.75 23.77 -5.24
C LEU A 218 9.14 25.19 -5.67
N VAL A 219 10.04 25.83 -4.92
CA VAL A 219 10.50 27.20 -5.17
C VAL A 219 11.35 27.28 -6.45
N ASP A 220 12.23 26.31 -6.68
CA ASP A 220 13.13 26.28 -7.84
C ASP A 220 12.34 26.06 -9.14
N ILE A 221 11.36 25.15 -9.17
CA ILE A 221 10.46 24.98 -10.33
C ILE A 221 9.72 26.29 -10.61
N TYR A 222 9.12 26.90 -9.59
CA TYR A 222 8.38 28.14 -9.76
C TYR A 222 9.26 29.24 -10.36
N LYS A 223 10.46 29.47 -9.80
CA LYS A 223 11.42 30.46 -10.28
C LYS A 223 11.92 30.15 -11.69
N LYS A 224 12.13 28.88 -12.03
CA LYS A 224 12.52 28.43 -13.37
C LYS A 224 11.46 28.77 -14.42
N VAL A 225 10.20 28.48 -14.12
CA VAL A 225 9.07 28.83 -15.01
C VAL A 225 8.93 30.36 -15.11
N GLN A 226 9.08 31.08 -13.99
CA GLN A 226 9.00 32.55 -13.96
C GLN A 226 10.08 33.20 -14.82
N ALA A 227 11.32 32.72 -14.73
CA ALA A 227 12.42 33.20 -15.55
C ALA A 227 12.18 32.94 -17.05
N ARG A 228 11.52 31.83 -17.40
CA ARG A 228 11.21 31.50 -18.79
C ARG A 228 10.08 32.37 -19.37
N PHE A 229 9.14 32.80 -18.55
CA PHE A 229 7.94 33.54 -18.95
C PHE A 229 7.82 34.87 -18.17
N PRO A 230 8.73 35.83 -18.42
CA PRO A 230 8.73 37.09 -17.70
C PRO A 230 7.40 37.84 -17.90
N GLY A 231 6.85 38.37 -16.81
CA GLY A 231 5.59 39.13 -16.82
C GLY A 231 4.31 38.28 -16.84
N LYS A 232 4.39 36.95 -17.01
CA LYS A 232 3.23 36.07 -16.87
C LYS A 232 3.04 35.66 -15.40
N LYS A 233 1.82 35.80 -14.89
CA LYS A 233 1.45 35.23 -13.60
C LYS A 233 1.51 33.70 -13.68
N ILE A 234 2.06 33.06 -12.66
CA ILE A 234 2.12 31.60 -12.53
C ILE A 234 1.18 31.17 -11.42
N VAL A 235 0.41 30.13 -11.69
CA VAL A 235 -0.50 29.48 -10.76
C VAL A 235 -0.07 28.02 -10.64
N ILE A 236 0.02 27.50 -9.43
CA ILE A 236 0.23 26.07 -9.19
C ILE A 236 -1.14 25.40 -9.24
N GLY A 237 -1.47 24.78 -10.37
CA GLY A 237 -2.78 24.17 -10.62
C GLY A 237 -3.00 22.87 -9.86
N GLU A 238 -1.94 22.11 -9.60
CA GLU A 238 -2.00 20.89 -8.80
C GLU A 238 -0.75 20.74 -7.97
N THR A 239 -0.97 20.43 -6.70
CA THR A 239 0.06 20.15 -5.73
C THR A 239 -0.58 19.41 -4.56
N GLY A 240 0.10 18.46 -3.95
CA GLY A 240 -0.51 17.63 -2.93
C GLY A 240 0.36 16.46 -2.49
N TRP A 241 -0.21 15.66 -1.60
CA TRP A 241 0.44 14.44 -1.11
C TRP A 241 -0.62 13.38 -0.76
N PRO A 242 -0.40 12.09 -1.08
CA PRO A 242 -1.35 11.03 -0.76
C PRO A 242 -1.27 10.63 0.72
N SER A 243 -2.41 10.34 1.34
CA SER A 243 -2.50 9.94 2.75
C SER A 243 -2.31 8.45 3.00
N ASP A 244 -2.33 7.62 1.96
CA ASP A 244 -2.15 6.16 2.06
C ASP A 244 -1.67 5.60 0.71
N GLY A 245 -1.08 4.41 0.73
CA GLY A 245 -0.65 3.64 -0.44
C GLY A 245 0.83 3.28 -0.49
N ARG A 246 1.28 2.84 -1.67
CA ARG A 246 2.66 2.41 -1.94
C ARG A 246 3.66 3.56 -1.84
N MET A 247 4.77 3.32 -1.17
CA MET A 247 5.94 4.19 -1.15
C MET A 247 6.71 4.10 -2.48
N ARG A 248 7.06 5.26 -3.06
CA ARG A 248 7.96 5.36 -4.23
C ARG A 248 9.29 5.94 -3.79
N ALA A 249 10.38 5.19 -3.91
CA ALA A 249 11.68 5.59 -3.36
C ALA A 249 11.54 5.98 -1.87
N ASP A 250 11.85 7.23 -1.49
CA ASP A 250 11.63 7.77 -0.14
C ASP A 250 10.32 8.56 0.03
N ALA A 251 9.51 8.70 -1.02
CA ALA A 251 8.20 9.34 -0.97
C ALA A 251 7.17 8.40 -0.34
N ARG A 252 7.02 8.51 0.99
CA ARG A 252 6.06 7.74 1.80
C ARG A 252 4.70 8.44 1.87
N PRO A 253 3.61 7.83 1.34
CA PRO A 253 2.25 8.27 1.63
C PRO A 253 1.89 8.10 3.11
N GLY A 254 1.06 8.99 3.63
CA GLY A 254 0.62 8.92 5.02
C GLY A 254 -0.14 10.17 5.44
N ARG A 255 -1.06 10.03 6.41
CA ARG A 255 -1.91 11.14 6.86
C ARG A 255 -1.11 12.28 7.51
N VAL A 256 -0.11 11.92 8.31
CA VAL A 256 0.80 12.90 8.94
C VAL A 256 1.66 13.56 7.87
N GLU A 257 2.17 12.78 6.91
CA GLU A 257 2.97 13.24 5.78
C GLU A 257 2.20 14.20 4.88
N GLN A 258 0.93 13.91 4.63
CA GLN A 258 0.05 14.78 3.84
C GLN A 258 -0.13 16.14 4.51
N VAL A 259 -0.37 16.18 5.82
CA VAL A 259 -0.51 17.47 6.52
C VAL A 259 0.83 18.19 6.66
N LYS A 260 1.94 17.47 6.87
CA LYS A 260 3.30 18.06 6.80
C LYS A 260 3.54 18.72 5.45
N TYR A 261 3.16 18.06 4.35
CA TYR A 261 3.28 18.62 3.01
C TYR A 261 2.48 19.91 2.87
N PHE A 262 1.21 19.91 3.27
CA PHE A 262 0.39 21.11 3.21
C PHE A 262 0.95 22.24 4.06
N SER A 263 1.54 21.93 5.22
CA SER A 263 2.19 22.94 6.05
C SER A 263 3.39 23.57 5.34
N VAL A 264 4.34 22.76 4.88
CA VAL A 264 5.55 23.20 4.16
C VAL A 264 5.18 23.98 2.90
N PHE A 265 4.23 23.47 2.12
CA PHE A 265 3.77 24.12 0.90
C PHE A 265 3.13 25.48 1.20
N ARG A 266 2.28 25.57 2.24
CA ARG A 266 1.62 26.83 2.61
C ARG A 266 2.62 27.88 3.08
N ASP A 267 3.63 27.49 3.84
CA ASP A 267 4.69 28.39 4.28
C ASP A 267 5.48 28.93 3.08
N ALA A 268 5.85 28.06 2.14
CA ALA A 268 6.48 28.46 0.89
C ALA A 268 5.57 29.37 0.05
N ALA A 269 4.29 29.04 -0.06
CA ALA A 269 3.31 29.82 -0.80
C ALA A 269 3.08 31.21 -0.21
N ALA A 270 3.03 31.31 1.12
CA ALA A 270 2.90 32.60 1.81
C ALA A 270 4.14 33.48 1.62
N ARG A 271 5.34 32.88 1.67
CA ARG A 271 6.62 33.60 1.50
C ARG A 271 6.86 34.08 0.08
N GLU A 272 6.64 33.21 -0.91
CA GLU A 272 6.93 33.49 -2.31
C GLU A 272 5.71 34.07 -3.07
N GLY A 273 4.54 34.16 -2.42
CA GLY A 273 3.32 34.70 -3.01
C GLY A 273 2.67 33.78 -4.05
N PHE A 274 2.72 32.46 -3.85
CA PHE A 274 2.13 31.51 -4.79
C PHE A 274 0.60 31.61 -4.81
N ASP A 275 0.05 31.57 -6.02
CA ASP A 275 -1.36 31.33 -6.29
C ASP A 275 -1.53 29.84 -6.60
N TYR A 276 -2.42 29.14 -5.90
CA TYR A 276 -2.40 27.68 -5.93
C TYR A 276 -3.76 26.98 -5.75
N ASN A 277 -3.79 25.74 -6.25
CA ASN A 277 -4.84 24.76 -6.04
C ASN A 277 -4.22 23.44 -5.58
N VAL A 278 -4.73 22.88 -4.48
CA VAL A 278 -4.27 21.57 -3.98
C VAL A 278 -5.14 20.43 -4.51
N ILE A 279 -4.52 19.29 -4.80
CA ILE A 279 -5.22 18.05 -5.11
C ILE A 279 -5.34 17.22 -3.81
N GLU A 280 -6.54 16.95 -3.30
CA GLU A 280 -7.88 17.35 -3.76
C GLU A 280 -8.92 17.43 -2.62
N ALA A 281 -10.16 17.79 -2.94
CA ALA A 281 -11.24 17.88 -1.95
C ALA A 281 -11.54 16.53 -1.28
N PHE A 282 -11.73 15.46 -2.06
CA PHE A 282 -12.21 14.17 -1.59
C PHE A 282 -11.37 13.02 -2.12
N ASP A 283 -11.19 11.98 -1.32
CA ASP A 283 -10.64 10.70 -1.77
C ASP A 283 -11.53 10.08 -2.87
N GLN A 284 -10.90 9.61 -3.95
CA GLN A 284 -11.58 9.15 -5.17
C GLN A 284 -11.27 7.69 -5.51
N TYR A 285 -12.13 6.77 -5.06
CA TYR A 285 -11.90 5.32 -5.20
C TYR A 285 -11.75 4.84 -6.65
N TRP A 286 -12.37 5.53 -7.62
CA TRP A 286 -12.28 5.14 -9.02
C TRP A 286 -10.86 5.29 -9.61
N LYS A 287 -10.05 6.22 -9.08
CA LYS A 287 -8.65 6.40 -9.49
C LYS A 287 -7.78 5.20 -9.14
N ALA A 288 -8.16 4.41 -8.14
CA ALA A 288 -7.39 3.25 -7.70
C ALA A 288 -7.17 2.19 -8.80
N ARG A 289 -8.04 2.15 -9.82
CA ARG A 289 -7.88 1.23 -10.95
C ARG A 289 -6.73 1.63 -11.88
N GLN A 290 -6.39 2.91 -11.95
CA GLN A 290 -5.35 3.45 -12.84
C GLN A 290 -4.07 3.81 -12.10
N GLU A 291 -4.19 4.25 -10.85
CA GLU A 291 -3.11 4.85 -10.07
C GLU A 291 -2.78 4.05 -8.79
N GLY A 292 -3.45 2.92 -8.56
CA GLY A 292 -3.30 2.14 -7.33
C GLY A 292 -3.85 2.84 -6.10
N THR A 293 -3.49 2.36 -4.91
CA THR A 293 -4.05 2.88 -3.65
C THR A 293 -3.82 4.37 -3.44
N VAL A 294 -2.67 4.89 -3.88
CA VAL A 294 -2.35 6.31 -3.77
C VAL A 294 -3.34 7.19 -4.53
N GLY A 295 -3.78 6.78 -5.73
CA GLY A 295 -4.74 7.55 -6.51
C GLY A 295 -6.08 7.76 -5.80
N ALA A 296 -6.46 6.85 -4.91
CA ALA A 296 -7.69 6.98 -4.12
C ALA A 296 -7.55 7.81 -2.85
N ALA A 297 -6.35 8.31 -2.50
CA ALA A 297 -6.04 8.81 -1.15
C ALA A 297 -5.53 10.26 -1.07
N TRP A 298 -5.83 11.12 -2.06
CA TRP A 298 -5.35 12.51 -2.13
C TRP A 298 -6.23 13.55 -1.42
N GLY A 299 -7.44 13.18 -1.01
CA GLY A 299 -8.44 14.08 -0.46
C GLY A 299 -8.03 14.74 0.86
N LEU A 300 -8.58 15.93 1.12
CA LEU A 300 -8.70 16.53 2.45
C LEU A 300 -9.75 15.79 3.29
N LEU A 301 -10.82 15.36 2.63
CA LEU A 301 -11.88 14.53 3.19
C LEU A 301 -11.82 13.12 2.57
N ASP A 302 -12.33 12.13 3.28
CA ASP A 302 -12.44 10.76 2.79
C ASP A 302 -13.54 10.63 1.70
N ALA A 303 -13.65 9.45 1.10
CA ALA A 303 -14.62 9.20 0.05
C ALA A 303 -16.08 9.25 0.56
N GLN A 304 -16.28 9.16 1.87
CA GLN A 304 -17.58 9.28 2.55
C GLN A 304 -17.84 10.70 3.07
N ARG A 305 -16.96 11.67 2.75
CA ARG A 305 -17.06 13.09 3.11
C ARG A 305 -16.84 13.38 4.60
N HIS A 306 -16.12 12.52 5.33
CA HIS A 306 -15.60 12.83 6.65
C HIS A 306 -14.22 13.48 6.54
N ASP A 307 -13.92 14.37 7.48
CA ASP A 307 -12.59 15.00 7.56
C ASP A 307 -11.52 13.96 7.89
N LYS A 308 -10.47 13.86 7.08
CA LYS A 308 -9.32 12.98 7.39
C LYS A 308 -8.50 13.53 8.55
N PHE A 309 -8.45 14.86 8.62
CA PHE A 309 -7.83 15.64 9.68
C PHE A 309 -8.52 17.00 9.75
N GLU A 310 -8.43 17.64 10.91
CA GLU A 310 -8.95 19.00 11.09
C GLU A 310 -7.83 20.03 10.85
N LEU A 311 -8.18 21.14 10.19
CA LEU A 311 -7.23 22.25 9.97
C LEU A 311 -6.75 22.80 11.31
N GLY A 312 -5.44 22.95 11.47
CA GLY A 312 -4.81 23.49 12.68
C GLY A 312 -4.79 22.55 13.91
N LYS A 313 -5.27 21.31 13.81
CA LYS A 313 -5.24 20.35 14.93
C LYS A 313 -4.13 19.30 14.79
N PRO A 314 -3.73 18.66 15.90
CA PRO A 314 -2.83 17.50 15.87
C PRO A 314 -3.37 16.35 15.01
N VAL A 315 -2.48 15.65 14.31
CA VAL A 315 -2.83 14.61 13.33
C VAL A 315 -2.35 13.26 13.82
N SER A 316 -3.23 12.26 13.83
CA SER A 316 -2.88 10.86 14.08
C SER A 316 -2.72 10.11 12.76
N ALA A 317 -1.77 9.19 12.68
CA ALA A 317 -1.57 8.37 11.48
C ALA A 317 -2.77 7.44 11.21
N GLU A 318 -3.33 6.82 12.26
CA GLU A 318 -4.52 5.97 12.19
C GLU A 318 -5.48 6.32 13.34
N PRO A 319 -6.48 7.20 13.14
CA PRO A 319 -7.41 7.56 14.21
C PRO A 319 -8.26 6.41 14.75
N GLN A 320 -8.43 5.32 13.99
CA GLN A 320 -9.21 4.16 14.44
C GLN A 320 -8.41 3.21 15.35
N TRP A 321 -7.15 3.53 15.67
CA TRP A 321 -6.30 2.70 16.53
C TRP A 321 -6.95 2.27 17.86
N PRO A 322 -7.82 3.06 18.55
CA PRO A 322 -8.46 2.59 19.79
C PRO A 322 -9.42 1.43 19.55
N ILE A 323 -10.14 1.43 18.42
CA ILE A 323 -11.03 0.34 18.03
C ILE A 323 -10.21 -0.89 17.68
N LEU A 324 -9.13 -0.72 16.90
CA LEU A 324 -8.26 -1.82 16.49
C LEU A 324 -7.53 -2.47 17.68
N PHE A 325 -7.06 -1.65 18.64
CA PHE A 325 -6.55 -2.09 19.92
C PHE A 325 -7.59 -2.90 20.69
N THR A 326 -8.82 -2.41 20.79
CA THR A 326 -9.89 -3.08 21.54
C THR A 326 -10.22 -4.43 20.90
N LEU A 327 -10.43 -4.47 19.59
CA LEU A 327 -10.73 -5.70 18.85
C LEU A 327 -9.62 -6.75 18.99
N SER A 328 -8.36 -6.35 18.75
CA SER A 328 -7.22 -7.27 18.88
C SER A 328 -7.02 -7.77 20.31
N THR A 329 -7.24 -6.91 21.32
CA THR A 329 -7.15 -7.31 22.74
C THR A 329 -8.29 -8.25 23.13
N MET A 330 -9.52 -8.01 22.67
CA MET A 330 -10.65 -8.90 22.93
C MET A 330 -10.43 -10.29 22.32
N VAL A 331 -9.97 -10.36 21.07
CA VAL A 331 -9.64 -11.65 20.43
C VAL A 331 -8.52 -12.37 21.19
N GLY A 332 -7.45 -11.66 21.56
CA GLY A 332 -6.37 -12.22 22.38
C GLY A 332 -6.85 -12.76 23.72
N ALA A 333 -7.75 -12.03 24.41
CA ALA A 333 -8.37 -12.44 25.67
C ALA A 333 -9.17 -13.74 25.51
N LEU A 334 -10.02 -13.82 24.48
CA LEU A 334 -10.84 -15.01 24.21
C LEU A 334 -9.97 -16.25 23.93
N LEU A 335 -8.90 -16.09 23.15
CA LEU A 335 -7.95 -17.17 22.88
C LEU A 335 -7.24 -17.63 24.15
N LEU A 336 -6.79 -16.70 24.99
CA LEU A 336 -6.16 -17.03 26.27
C LEU A 336 -7.12 -17.73 27.22
N LEU A 337 -8.38 -17.28 27.31
CA LEU A 337 -9.42 -17.94 28.11
C LEU A 337 -9.69 -19.37 27.62
N ALA A 338 -9.76 -19.56 26.29
CA ALA A 338 -9.92 -20.88 25.69
C ALA A 338 -8.73 -21.80 26.00
N PHE A 339 -7.50 -21.28 26.07
CA PHE A 339 -6.32 -22.05 26.47
C PHE A 339 -6.27 -22.35 27.97
N ALA A 340 -6.56 -21.35 28.81
CA ALA A 340 -6.53 -21.47 30.27
C ALA A 340 -7.61 -22.43 30.81
N SER A 341 -8.73 -22.58 30.10
CA SER A 341 -9.79 -23.54 30.44
C SER A 341 -9.41 -25.00 30.13
N GLN A 342 -8.34 -25.25 29.37
CA GLN A 342 -7.87 -26.62 29.12
C GLN A 342 -7.26 -27.22 30.39
N ARG A 343 -7.68 -28.45 30.76
CA ARG A 343 -7.18 -29.16 31.96
C ARG A 343 -5.65 -29.25 32.06
N ARG A 344 -4.95 -29.33 30.92
CA ARG A 344 -3.48 -29.40 30.81
C ARG A 344 -2.77 -28.06 30.55
N GLY A 345 -3.50 -26.96 30.30
CA GLY A 345 -2.93 -25.62 29.99
C GLY A 345 -2.34 -24.87 31.20
N GLY A 346 -2.03 -25.59 32.28
CA GLY A 346 -2.09 -25.07 33.64
C GLY A 346 -0.78 -24.63 34.30
N HIS A 347 0.35 -24.60 33.58
CA HIS A 347 1.62 -24.10 34.10
C HIS A 347 1.78 -22.61 33.78
N TRP A 348 2.27 -21.83 34.73
CA TRP A 348 2.35 -20.37 34.60
C TRP A 348 3.17 -19.90 33.38
N LYS A 349 4.29 -20.60 33.09
CA LYS A 349 5.10 -20.33 31.89
C LYS A 349 4.32 -20.52 30.60
N GLY A 350 3.54 -21.61 30.52
CA GLY A 350 2.70 -21.91 29.34
C GLY A 350 1.61 -20.87 29.13
N LEU A 351 0.98 -20.41 30.21
CA LEU A 351 0.00 -19.32 30.16
C LEU A 351 0.60 -18.01 29.65
N CYS A 352 1.76 -17.60 30.17
CA CYS A 352 2.42 -16.36 29.72
C CYS A 352 2.86 -16.43 28.25
N ILE A 353 3.46 -17.56 27.83
CA ILE A 353 3.90 -17.75 26.45
C ILE A 353 2.69 -17.77 25.51
N PHE A 354 1.65 -18.53 25.84
CA PHE A 354 0.45 -18.59 25.01
C PHE A 354 -0.24 -17.23 24.93
N ALA A 355 -0.37 -16.49 26.05
CA ALA A 355 -0.93 -15.15 26.06
C ALA A 355 -0.19 -14.21 25.10
N PHE A 356 1.15 -14.25 25.11
CA PHE A 356 1.97 -13.44 24.21
C PHE A 356 1.69 -13.75 22.73
N PHE A 357 1.74 -15.04 22.35
CA PHE A 357 1.49 -15.42 20.96
C PHE A 357 0.05 -15.21 20.52
N ALA A 358 -0.93 -15.48 21.39
CA ALA A 358 -2.34 -15.22 21.10
C ALA A 358 -2.58 -13.74 20.84
N GLN A 359 -2.03 -12.85 21.68
CA GLN A 359 -2.14 -11.41 21.50
C GLN A 359 -1.40 -10.94 20.24
N LEU A 360 -0.19 -11.43 20.00
CA LEU A 360 0.61 -11.07 18.84
C LEU A 360 -0.09 -11.47 17.53
N VAL A 361 -0.61 -12.71 17.45
CA VAL A 361 -1.39 -13.18 16.30
C VAL A 361 -2.65 -12.33 16.11
N ALA A 362 -3.41 -12.06 17.18
CA ALA A 362 -4.61 -11.25 17.10
C ALA A 362 -4.32 -9.83 16.59
N THR A 363 -3.23 -9.23 17.06
CA THR A 363 -2.78 -7.89 16.67
C THR A 363 -2.37 -7.84 15.21
N CYS A 364 -1.51 -8.77 14.76
CA CYS A 364 -1.09 -8.85 13.37
C CYS A 364 -2.25 -9.16 12.43
N TYR A 365 -3.18 -10.02 12.85
CA TYR A 365 -4.38 -10.36 12.07
C TYR A 365 -5.28 -9.13 11.90
N VAL A 366 -5.63 -8.44 12.99
CA VAL A 366 -6.45 -7.23 12.94
C VAL A 366 -5.80 -6.14 12.09
N GLN A 367 -4.49 -5.92 12.25
CA GLN A 367 -3.73 -4.96 11.44
C GLN A 367 -3.75 -5.31 9.96
N ALA A 368 -3.54 -6.58 9.59
CA ALA A 368 -3.56 -7.02 8.19
C ALA A 368 -4.94 -6.80 7.56
N ILE A 369 -6.00 -7.23 8.24
CA ILE A 369 -7.36 -7.12 7.70
C ILE A 369 -7.83 -5.68 7.66
N TRP A 370 -7.49 -4.87 8.66
CA TRP A 370 -7.79 -3.43 8.63
C TRP A 370 -7.12 -2.75 7.43
N THR A 371 -5.83 -3.00 7.21
CA THR A 371 -5.07 -2.41 6.10
C THR A 371 -5.63 -2.83 4.74
N ASP A 372 -5.99 -4.10 4.59
CA ASP A 372 -6.56 -4.60 3.34
C ASP A 372 -7.99 -4.07 3.11
N TYR A 373 -8.78 -3.96 4.18
CA TYR A 373 -10.15 -3.44 4.15
C TYR A 373 -10.18 -1.94 3.85
N SER A 374 -9.32 -1.13 4.47
CA SER A 374 -9.24 0.31 4.22
C SER A 374 -8.84 0.64 2.79
N ARG A 375 -8.24 -0.33 2.08
CA ARG A 375 -7.81 -0.24 0.67
C ARG A 375 -8.73 -1.00 -0.29
N ALA A 376 -9.90 -1.44 0.17
CA ALA A 376 -10.87 -2.19 -0.64
C ALA A 376 -11.76 -1.24 -1.45
N PHE A 377 -11.20 -0.65 -2.49
CA PHE A 377 -11.89 0.37 -3.31
C PHE A 377 -12.86 -0.20 -4.36
N TYR A 378 -12.71 -1.47 -4.72
CA TYR A 378 -13.51 -2.14 -5.75
C TYR A 378 -13.73 -3.61 -5.40
N PHE A 379 -14.79 -4.19 -5.97
CA PHE A 379 -15.30 -5.52 -5.63
C PHE A 379 -14.21 -6.61 -5.65
N GLU A 380 -13.38 -6.65 -6.68
CA GLU A 380 -12.32 -7.66 -6.81
C GLU A 380 -11.31 -7.55 -5.66
N ARG A 381 -11.02 -6.33 -5.20
CA ARG A 381 -10.15 -6.11 -4.03
C ARG A 381 -10.83 -6.57 -2.74
N THR A 382 -12.13 -6.33 -2.58
CA THR A 382 -12.93 -6.82 -1.45
C THR A 382 -12.93 -8.35 -1.36
N VAL A 383 -13.05 -9.05 -2.50
CA VAL A 383 -12.91 -10.52 -2.55
C VAL A 383 -11.51 -10.95 -2.11
N GLY A 384 -10.48 -10.20 -2.54
CA GLY A 384 -9.11 -10.39 -2.07
C GLY A 384 -8.96 -10.24 -0.55
N VAL A 385 -9.61 -9.25 0.06
CA VAL A 385 -9.61 -9.07 1.53
C VAL A 385 -10.22 -10.29 2.22
N ALA A 386 -11.36 -10.79 1.74
CA ALA A 386 -11.99 -11.99 2.29
C ALA A 386 -11.09 -13.23 2.16
N PHE A 387 -10.44 -13.41 1.00
CA PHE A 387 -9.48 -14.48 0.78
C PHE A 387 -8.31 -14.42 1.78
N TRP A 388 -7.69 -13.25 1.95
CA TRP A 388 -6.59 -13.05 2.90
C TRP A 388 -7.03 -13.25 4.35
N ALA A 389 -8.22 -12.76 4.72
CA ALA A 389 -8.80 -12.97 6.04
C ALA A 389 -8.96 -14.47 6.36
N ILE A 390 -9.55 -15.24 5.45
CA ILE A 390 -9.73 -16.68 5.65
C ILE A 390 -8.38 -17.40 5.71
N LEU A 391 -7.47 -17.12 4.78
CA LEU A 391 -6.17 -17.76 4.70
C LEU A 391 -5.34 -17.51 5.98
N LEU A 392 -5.30 -16.27 6.44
CA LEU A 392 -4.59 -15.90 7.67
C LEU A 392 -5.27 -16.43 8.92
N ALA A 393 -6.60 -16.50 8.96
CA ALA A 393 -7.32 -17.09 10.09
C ALA A 393 -6.99 -18.58 10.21
N LEU A 394 -6.98 -19.32 9.10
CA LEU A 394 -6.61 -20.73 9.08
C LEU A 394 -5.15 -20.95 9.50
N PHE A 395 -4.23 -20.12 9.02
CA PHE A 395 -2.82 -20.23 9.39
C PHE A 395 -2.60 -19.89 10.87
N SER A 396 -3.25 -18.82 11.34
CA SER A 396 -3.24 -18.39 12.75
C SER A 396 -3.79 -19.46 13.67
N TYR A 397 -4.90 -20.10 13.28
CA TYR A 397 -5.48 -21.23 14.00
C TYR A 397 -4.47 -22.39 14.08
N ALA A 398 -3.92 -22.82 12.94
CA ALA A 398 -2.98 -23.93 12.90
C ALA A 398 -1.72 -23.66 13.74
N LEU A 399 -1.20 -22.44 13.67
CA LEU A 399 -0.06 -21.98 14.46
C LEU A 399 -0.36 -21.98 15.96
N LEU A 400 -1.42 -21.30 16.40
CA LEU A 400 -1.78 -21.22 17.82
C LEU A 400 -2.18 -22.59 18.39
N ARG A 401 -2.86 -23.43 17.61
CA ARG A 401 -3.16 -24.80 17.99
C ARG A 401 -1.87 -25.60 18.21
N GLY A 402 -0.93 -25.45 17.28
CA GLY A 402 0.41 -26.03 17.40
C GLY A 402 1.18 -25.58 18.64
N ILE A 403 1.18 -24.28 18.92
CA ILE A 403 1.76 -23.69 20.14
C ILE A 403 1.10 -24.29 21.39
N SER A 404 -0.23 -24.34 21.41
CA SER A 404 -1.00 -24.94 22.51
C SER A 404 -0.63 -26.40 22.74
N ASP A 405 -0.53 -27.21 21.70
CA ASP A 405 -0.20 -28.63 21.81
C ASP A 405 1.25 -28.84 22.27
N SER A 406 2.19 -27.99 21.83
CA SER A 406 3.58 -27.96 22.30
C SER A 406 3.71 -27.59 23.80
N LEU A 407 2.90 -26.63 24.26
CA LEU A 407 2.92 -26.17 25.66
C LEU A 407 2.21 -27.15 26.61
N THR A 408 1.28 -27.96 26.09
CA THR A 408 0.49 -28.93 26.88
C THR A 408 1.01 -30.37 26.79
N GLY A 409 2.05 -30.62 25.99
CA GLY A 409 2.62 -31.95 25.77
C GLY A 409 1.69 -32.92 25.05
N ARG A 410 0.74 -32.40 24.24
CA ARG A 410 -0.26 -33.18 23.48
C ARG A 410 0.17 -33.50 22.03
N MET A 411 1.45 -33.36 21.70
CA MET A 411 1.91 -33.50 20.33
C MET A 411 1.53 -34.83 19.68
N ALA A 412 1.07 -34.76 18.44
CA ALA A 412 0.78 -35.90 17.58
C ALA A 412 2.07 -36.52 16.99
N ASP A 413 2.05 -37.84 16.93
CA ASP A 413 2.94 -38.83 16.32
C ASP A 413 4.24 -38.38 15.58
N PRO A 414 5.45 -38.74 16.08
CA PRO A 414 6.80 -38.54 15.51
C PRO A 414 7.06 -38.86 14.02
N SER A 415 6.10 -39.40 13.28
CA SER A 415 6.31 -39.99 11.95
C SER A 415 6.49 -39.01 10.78
N LEU A 416 6.02 -37.77 10.89
CA LEU A 416 6.09 -36.75 9.83
C LEU A 416 7.19 -35.68 10.08
N TYR A 417 8.09 -35.98 11.02
CA TYR A 417 9.02 -35.01 11.57
C TYR A 417 10.21 -34.81 10.63
N GLY A 418 10.31 -33.60 10.08
CA GLY A 418 11.27 -33.24 9.03
C GLY A 418 10.64 -33.09 7.64
N ALA A 419 9.31 -33.15 7.54
CA ALA A 419 8.58 -33.10 6.27
C ALA A 419 9.13 -32.03 5.33
N ARG A 420 9.80 -32.51 4.30
CA ARG A 420 10.10 -31.76 3.10
C ARG A 420 8.76 -31.49 2.43
N VAL A 421 8.71 -30.48 1.59
CA VAL A 421 7.53 -30.06 0.83
C VAL A 421 6.87 -31.25 0.14
N ARG A 422 7.66 -32.22 -0.34
CA ARG A 422 7.16 -33.47 -0.93
C ARG A 422 6.38 -34.33 0.08
N GLU A 423 6.94 -34.61 1.26
CA GLU A 423 6.25 -35.46 2.24
C GLU A 423 5.01 -34.77 2.81
N ALA A 424 5.08 -33.45 3.06
CA ALA A 424 3.92 -32.68 3.49
C ALA A 424 2.79 -32.75 2.45
N TRP A 425 3.12 -32.63 1.17
CA TRP A 425 2.16 -32.75 0.07
C TRP A 425 1.56 -34.16 -0.04
N HIS A 426 2.40 -35.20 0.06
CA HIS A 426 1.95 -36.59 0.04
C HIS A 426 1.00 -36.89 1.21
N ALA A 427 1.41 -36.55 2.44
CA ALA A 427 0.56 -36.71 3.62
C ALA A 427 -0.75 -35.93 3.51
N TRP A 428 -0.73 -34.72 2.95
CA TRP A 428 -1.95 -33.93 2.74
C TRP A 428 -2.93 -34.58 1.75
N ARG A 429 -2.41 -35.28 0.73
CA ARG A 429 -3.23 -36.00 -0.24
C ARG A 429 -3.84 -37.27 0.34
N GLU A 430 -3.11 -37.95 1.20
CA GLU A 430 -3.55 -39.22 1.82
C GLU A 430 -4.43 -39.02 3.06
N LEU A 431 -4.40 -37.83 3.68
CA LEU A 431 -5.17 -37.54 4.87
C LEU A 431 -6.68 -37.47 4.56
N PRO A 432 -7.54 -38.26 5.26
CA PRO A 432 -8.98 -38.14 5.16
C PRO A 432 -9.45 -36.72 5.49
N ARG A 433 -10.33 -36.14 4.66
CA ARG A 433 -10.71 -34.71 4.74
C ARG A 433 -11.23 -34.28 6.11
N TYR A 434 -11.96 -35.15 6.81
CA TYR A 434 -12.49 -34.87 8.16
C TYR A 434 -11.40 -34.79 9.25
N ARG A 435 -10.19 -35.30 9.01
CA ARG A 435 -9.05 -35.26 9.94
C ARG A 435 -8.13 -34.05 9.73
N ILE A 436 -8.33 -33.26 8.67
CA ILE A 436 -7.46 -32.10 8.35
C ILE A 436 -7.34 -31.13 9.54
N VAL A 437 -8.46 -30.82 10.20
CA VAL A 437 -8.49 -29.88 11.33
C VAL A 437 -7.80 -30.45 12.58
N GLN A 438 -7.70 -31.78 12.70
CA GLN A 438 -7.02 -32.45 13.81
C GLN A 438 -5.49 -32.45 13.62
N ARG A 439 -4.99 -32.27 12.39
CA ARG A 439 -3.57 -32.21 12.02
C ARG A 439 -3.12 -30.76 11.79
N ALA A 440 -3.12 -29.98 12.87
CA ALA A 440 -2.69 -28.58 12.85
C ALA A 440 -1.23 -28.41 12.36
N ASP A 441 -0.38 -29.42 12.59
CA ASP A 441 0.98 -29.51 12.06
C ASP A 441 1.02 -29.46 10.54
N LEU A 442 0.29 -30.38 9.91
CA LEU A 442 0.26 -30.55 8.46
C LEU A 442 -0.48 -29.37 7.80
N LEU A 443 -1.57 -28.92 8.43
CA LEU A 443 -2.30 -27.73 8.00
C LEU A 443 -1.40 -26.50 7.99
N ALA A 444 -0.62 -26.25 9.06
CA ALA A 444 0.31 -25.12 9.12
C ALA A 444 1.38 -25.19 8.01
N GLN A 445 1.94 -26.37 7.74
CA GLN A 445 2.94 -26.54 6.66
C GLN A 445 2.36 -26.27 5.28
N MET A 446 1.17 -26.81 4.99
CA MET A 446 0.50 -26.62 3.71
C MET A 446 0.08 -25.16 3.48
N LEU A 447 -0.44 -24.50 4.51
CA LEU A 447 -0.76 -23.08 4.46
C LEU A 447 0.50 -22.22 4.34
N TYR A 448 1.59 -22.59 5.00
CA TYR A 448 2.88 -21.91 4.84
C TYR A 448 3.43 -22.03 3.43
N LEU A 449 3.31 -23.21 2.81
CA LEU A 449 3.68 -23.42 1.41
C LEU A 449 2.83 -22.53 0.48
N ALA A 450 1.52 -22.49 0.68
CA ALA A 450 0.62 -21.61 -0.09
C ALA A 450 1.01 -20.12 0.07
N LEU A 451 1.26 -19.68 1.31
CA LEU A 451 1.76 -18.33 1.60
C LEU A 451 3.13 -18.07 0.98
N THR A 452 4.02 -19.06 0.94
CA THR A 452 5.34 -18.93 0.29
C THR A 452 5.18 -18.70 -1.21
N LEU A 453 4.32 -19.48 -1.88
CA LEU A 453 4.06 -19.31 -3.30
C LEU A 453 3.42 -17.96 -3.60
N LEU A 454 2.49 -17.50 -2.75
CA LEU A 454 1.94 -16.15 -2.85
C LEU A 454 3.02 -15.08 -2.64
N CYS A 455 3.89 -15.23 -1.64
CA CYS A 455 4.98 -14.29 -1.38
C CYS A 455 5.90 -14.17 -2.60
N ILE A 456 6.33 -15.30 -3.18
CA ILE A 456 7.14 -15.33 -4.40
C ILE A 456 6.40 -14.64 -5.56
N PHE A 457 5.11 -14.95 -5.75
CA PHE A 457 4.29 -14.31 -6.77
C PHE A 457 4.26 -12.78 -6.60
N TYR A 458 4.02 -12.28 -5.38
CA TYR A 458 4.03 -10.84 -5.11
C TYR A 458 5.40 -10.21 -5.32
N LEU A 459 6.50 -10.86 -4.90
CA LEU A 459 7.85 -10.34 -5.15
C LEU A 459 8.12 -10.20 -6.66
N ILE A 460 7.76 -11.21 -7.46
CA ILE A 460 7.89 -11.18 -8.92
C ILE A 460 7.05 -10.03 -9.50
N VAL A 461 5.76 -10.01 -9.17
CA VAL A 461 4.79 -9.04 -9.69
C VAL A 461 5.15 -7.59 -9.34
N ILE A 462 5.71 -7.37 -8.16
CA ILE A 462 6.11 -6.05 -7.68
C ILE A 462 7.43 -5.61 -8.33
N SER A 463 8.35 -6.56 -8.57
CA SER A 463 9.68 -6.26 -9.08
C SER A 463 9.75 -6.18 -10.61
N ILE A 464 8.84 -6.87 -11.31
CA ILE A 464 8.75 -6.83 -12.77
C ILE A 464 7.58 -5.92 -13.14
N ASP A 465 7.87 -4.74 -13.69
CA ASP A 465 6.87 -3.86 -14.31
C ASP A 465 6.31 -4.53 -15.58
N TRP A 466 5.21 -5.31 -15.46
CA TRP A 466 4.47 -5.82 -16.61
C TRP A 466 3.56 -4.72 -17.17
N TYR A 467 4.13 -3.90 -18.05
CA TYR A 467 3.33 -3.10 -18.96
C TYR A 467 2.66 -4.04 -19.97
N ASP A 468 1.39 -4.35 -19.73
CA ASP A 468 0.44 -4.90 -20.70
C ASP A 468 0.62 -6.35 -21.17
N GLY A 469 0.21 -7.29 -20.33
CA GLY A 469 -0.22 -8.61 -20.79
C GLY A 469 -1.70 -8.58 -21.22
N VAL A 470 -1.99 -8.41 -22.52
CA VAL A 470 -3.36 -8.63 -23.01
C VAL A 470 -3.59 -10.12 -23.22
N ILE A 471 -4.38 -10.74 -22.34
CA ILE A 471 -4.90 -12.09 -22.62
C ILE A 471 -6.17 -11.92 -23.45
N ARG A 472 -6.04 -12.16 -24.76
CA ARG A 472 -7.19 -12.30 -25.66
C ARG A 472 -7.82 -13.67 -25.40
N PHE A 473 -9.05 -13.67 -24.88
CA PHE A 473 -9.86 -14.88 -24.72
C PHE A 473 -10.68 -15.18 -25.99
N SER A 474 -11.05 -14.15 -26.76
CA SER A 474 -11.61 -14.24 -28.12
C SER A 474 -11.49 -12.90 -28.88
N ASP A 475 -11.90 -12.86 -30.15
CA ASP A 475 -11.94 -11.63 -30.97
C ASP A 475 -12.88 -10.55 -30.41
N THR A 476 -13.80 -10.93 -29.52
CA THR A 476 -14.75 -10.05 -28.82
C THR A 476 -14.49 -9.91 -27.32
N PHE A 477 -13.66 -10.78 -26.73
CA PHE A 477 -13.32 -10.77 -25.32
C PHE A 477 -11.80 -10.70 -25.14
N TYR A 478 -11.27 -9.49 -24.99
CA TYR A 478 -9.92 -9.28 -24.51
C TYR A 478 -9.99 -8.72 -23.10
N ARG A 479 -9.25 -9.33 -22.16
CA ARG A 479 -8.96 -8.71 -20.87
C ARG A 479 -7.49 -8.37 -20.84
N GLN A 480 -7.20 -7.08 -20.76
CA GLN A 480 -5.87 -6.62 -20.40
C GLN A 480 -5.63 -7.00 -18.94
N ILE A 481 -4.76 -7.99 -18.71
CA ILE A 481 -4.18 -8.22 -17.40
C ILE A 481 -2.92 -7.35 -17.35
N ALA A 482 -3.13 -6.05 -17.17
CA ALA A 482 -2.03 -5.15 -16.83
C ALA A 482 -1.64 -5.43 -15.38
N ILE A 483 -0.42 -5.93 -15.19
CA ILE A 483 0.19 -6.11 -13.88
C ILE A 483 1.25 -5.02 -13.74
N ASP A 484 0.80 -3.78 -13.54
CA ASP A 484 1.73 -2.69 -13.25
C ASP A 484 2.16 -2.77 -11.78
N GLY A 485 3.43 -3.13 -11.55
CA GLY A 485 4.03 -3.25 -10.23
C GLY A 485 3.98 -1.94 -9.44
N ARG A 486 4.04 -0.78 -10.13
CA ARG A 486 4.05 0.56 -9.53
C ARG A 486 2.77 0.89 -8.76
N TYR A 487 1.64 0.30 -9.16
CA TYR A 487 0.32 0.57 -8.56
C TYR A 487 -0.11 -0.47 -7.53
N ARG A 488 0.75 -1.45 -7.22
CA ARG A 488 0.47 -2.48 -6.20
C ARG A 488 1.14 -2.18 -4.88
N ASP A 489 0.39 -2.28 -3.80
CA ASP A 489 0.97 -2.13 -2.46
C ASP A 489 1.82 -3.35 -2.09
N PHE A 490 2.78 -3.14 -1.19
CA PHE A 490 3.50 -4.24 -0.56
C PHE A 490 2.59 -4.92 0.48
N PRO A 491 2.33 -6.24 0.36
CA PRO A 491 1.44 -6.98 1.27
C PRO A 491 2.13 -7.34 2.60
N ILE A 492 2.82 -6.38 3.22
CA ILE A 492 3.70 -6.59 4.39
C ILE A 492 2.92 -7.30 5.50
N TRP A 493 1.79 -6.74 5.91
CA TRP A 493 0.98 -7.27 7.02
C TRP A 493 0.42 -8.66 6.74
N SER A 494 0.11 -8.97 5.47
CA SER A 494 -0.36 -10.29 5.04
C SER A 494 0.70 -11.39 5.24
N PHE A 495 1.98 -11.02 5.39
CA PHE A 495 3.08 -11.96 5.64
C PHE A 495 3.71 -11.86 7.03
N VAL A 496 3.26 -10.95 7.90
CA VAL A 496 3.84 -10.81 9.25
C VAL A 496 3.63 -12.07 10.11
N ILE A 497 2.45 -12.70 10.07
CA ILE A 497 2.17 -13.91 10.84
C ILE A 497 3.04 -15.10 10.40
N PRO A 498 3.08 -15.49 9.10
CA PRO A 498 3.93 -16.60 8.66
C PRO A 498 5.43 -16.29 8.77
N SER A 499 5.84 -15.03 8.73
CA SER A 499 7.27 -14.68 8.79
C SER A 499 7.72 -14.41 10.21
N ILE A 500 7.22 -13.34 10.84
CA ILE A 500 7.70 -12.86 12.14
C ILE A 500 7.17 -13.74 13.27
N VAL A 501 5.86 -13.95 13.35
CA VAL A 501 5.26 -14.65 14.50
C VAL A 501 5.72 -16.11 14.54
N LEU A 502 5.76 -16.77 13.39
CA LEU A 502 6.31 -18.12 13.30
C LEU A 502 7.80 -18.17 13.66
N MET A 503 8.63 -17.24 13.17
CA MET A 503 10.06 -17.24 13.49
C MET A 503 10.31 -16.95 14.97
N LEU A 504 9.53 -16.07 15.60
CA LEU A 504 9.59 -15.82 17.05
C LEU A 504 9.27 -17.09 17.84
N TRP A 505 8.24 -17.84 17.43
CA TRP A 505 7.93 -19.12 18.06
C TRP A 505 9.09 -20.12 17.92
N LYS A 506 9.66 -20.26 16.72
CA LYS A 506 10.81 -21.13 16.47
C LYS A 506 12.06 -20.71 17.25
N ALA A 507 12.30 -19.41 17.43
CA ALA A 507 13.40 -18.92 18.24
C ALA A 507 13.23 -19.33 19.72
N ILE A 508 12.01 -19.29 20.25
CA ILE A 508 11.73 -19.72 21.62
C ILE A 508 11.97 -21.24 21.82
N THR A 509 11.71 -22.07 20.81
CA THR A 509 12.00 -23.51 20.91
C THR A 509 13.50 -23.84 20.92
N ILE A 510 14.37 -22.92 20.48
CA ILE A 510 15.84 -23.05 20.63
C ILE A 510 16.24 -22.97 22.11
N VAL A 511 15.61 -22.05 22.86
CA VAL A 511 15.96 -21.73 24.25
C VAL A 511 15.32 -22.73 25.23
N ARG A 512 14.23 -23.40 24.84
CA ARG A 512 13.64 -24.49 25.63
C ARG A 512 14.65 -25.65 25.77
N THR A 513 14.91 -26.07 27.00
CA THR A 513 15.76 -27.21 27.36
C THR A 513 15.10 -28.52 26.95
N GLU A 514 15.22 -28.87 25.68
CA GLU A 514 14.86 -30.19 25.14
C GLU A 514 16.14 -31.03 24.92
N PRO A 515 16.06 -32.37 25.02
CA PRO A 515 17.21 -33.28 24.97
C PRO A 515 17.75 -33.51 23.54
N VAL A 516 17.95 -32.43 22.77
CA VAL A 516 18.58 -32.46 21.45
C VAL A 516 20.10 -32.27 21.60
N ALA A 517 20.89 -33.07 20.87
CA ALA A 517 22.34 -32.89 20.73
C ALA A 517 22.69 -31.43 20.41
N ARG A 518 23.74 -30.91 21.07
CA ARG A 518 24.06 -29.45 21.06
C ARG A 518 24.42 -28.90 19.68
N ASP A 519 24.90 -29.75 18.78
CA ASP A 519 25.42 -29.42 17.44
C ASP A 519 24.35 -29.11 16.38
N HIS A 520 23.11 -29.59 16.56
CA HIS A 520 22.03 -29.43 15.57
C HIS A 520 20.77 -28.74 16.08
N ARG A 521 20.80 -28.25 17.33
CA ARG A 521 19.64 -27.66 18.03
C ARG A 521 18.98 -26.50 17.28
N VAL A 522 19.79 -25.59 16.72
CA VAL A 522 19.31 -24.38 16.05
C VAL A 522 18.64 -24.73 14.72
N ALA A 523 19.32 -25.48 13.86
CA ALA A 523 18.78 -25.85 12.55
C ALA A 523 17.53 -26.75 12.68
N LYS A 524 17.51 -27.68 13.65
CA LYS A 524 16.31 -28.46 13.95
C LYS A 524 15.15 -27.60 14.44
N ALA A 525 15.41 -26.55 15.24
CA ALA A 525 14.35 -25.62 15.68
C ALA A 525 13.77 -24.77 14.55
N LEU A 526 14.64 -24.31 13.64
CA LEU A 526 14.25 -23.46 12.54
C LEU A 526 13.56 -24.25 11.41
N SER A 527 13.85 -25.54 11.22
CA SER A 527 13.21 -26.38 10.19
C SER A 527 11.72 -26.65 10.48
N PHE A 528 10.97 -27.07 9.45
CA PHE A 528 9.56 -27.43 9.63
C PHE A 528 9.34 -28.61 10.58
N GLY A 529 10.35 -29.47 10.74
CA GLY A 529 10.29 -30.64 11.61
C GLY A 529 10.06 -30.32 13.09
N ARG A 530 10.35 -29.09 13.56
CA ARG A 530 10.15 -28.68 14.96
C ARG A 530 9.13 -27.57 15.15
N LEU A 531 8.26 -27.32 14.16
CA LEU A 531 7.18 -26.34 14.30
C LEU A 531 6.37 -26.54 15.60
N LEU A 532 6.26 -27.79 16.08
CA LEU A 532 5.48 -28.17 17.25
C LEU A 532 6.26 -28.65 18.49
N GLY A 533 7.60 -28.66 18.48
CA GLY A 533 8.41 -28.92 19.69
C GLY A 533 8.83 -30.37 19.96
N TYR A 534 9.19 -31.13 18.93
CA TYR A 534 9.80 -32.46 19.11
C TYR A 534 11.31 -32.38 19.34
N ASP A 535 11.83 -33.29 20.17
CA ASP A 535 13.20 -33.32 20.66
C ASP A 535 14.12 -34.29 19.92
N GLY A 536 13.64 -34.94 18.84
CA GLY A 536 14.46 -35.84 18.04
C GLY A 536 14.91 -37.12 18.79
N SER A 537 14.33 -37.43 19.95
CA SER A 537 14.82 -38.49 20.84
C SER A 537 14.34 -39.90 20.48
N ARG A 538 13.31 -40.04 19.62
CA ARG A 538 12.80 -41.35 19.15
C ARG A 538 13.09 -41.54 17.66
N GLY A 539 13.69 -42.70 17.36
CA GLY A 539 14.61 -42.89 16.24
C GLY A 539 14.01 -42.77 14.85
N PHE A 540 14.78 -42.16 13.95
CA PHE A 540 14.66 -42.35 12.51
C PHE A 540 15.50 -43.56 12.10
N VAL A 541 14.99 -44.35 11.16
CA VAL A 541 15.83 -45.28 10.38
C VAL A 541 16.85 -44.43 9.61
N ARG A 542 18.13 -44.83 9.57
CA ARG A 542 19.14 -44.12 8.78
C ARG A 542 19.01 -44.55 7.32
N MET A 543 18.96 -43.61 6.37
CA MET A 543 19.15 -43.98 4.95
C MET A 543 20.57 -44.49 4.71
N ASP A 544 20.70 -45.39 3.74
CA ASP A 544 21.99 -45.71 3.14
C ASP A 544 22.59 -44.45 2.47
N ARG A 545 23.88 -44.20 2.68
CA ARG A 545 24.60 -42.99 2.24
C ARG A 545 24.67 -42.83 0.72
N ARG A 546 24.19 -43.82 -0.04
CA ARG A 546 24.27 -43.94 -1.50
C ARG A 546 23.09 -43.31 -2.25
N LEU A 547 22.00 -42.93 -1.57
CA LEU A 547 20.86 -42.24 -2.21
C LEU A 547 21.13 -40.73 -2.35
N SER A 548 20.65 -40.13 -3.46
CA SER A 548 20.90 -38.73 -3.83
C SER A 548 20.62 -37.77 -2.66
N ARG A 549 21.66 -37.07 -2.20
CA ARG A 549 21.56 -36.08 -1.11
C ARG A 549 20.70 -34.85 -1.47
N LEU A 550 20.49 -34.59 -2.76
CA LEU A 550 19.91 -33.34 -3.26
C LEU A 550 18.50 -33.50 -3.82
N GLY A 551 18.18 -34.65 -4.44
CA GLY A 551 16.87 -34.87 -5.07
C GLY A 551 15.66 -34.68 -4.14
N PRO A 552 15.71 -35.18 -2.89
CA PRO A 552 14.59 -35.02 -1.96
C PRO A 552 14.35 -33.59 -1.45
N VAL A 553 15.39 -32.74 -1.41
CA VAL A 553 15.33 -31.35 -0.90
C VAL A 553 15.26 -30.28 -1.99
N LEU A 554 15.09 -30.71 -3.25
CA LEU A 554 15.02 -29.81 -4.40
C LEU A 554 13.91 -28.74 -4.26
N PRO A 555 12.68 -29.05 -3.78
CA PRO A 555 11.65 -28.02 -3.58
C PRO A 555 12.07 -26.94 -2.58
N GLU A 556 12.68 -27.31 -1.46
CA GLU A 556 13.19 -26.37 -0.46
C GLU A 556 14.24 -25.45 -1.07
N ILE A 557 15.18 -26.02 -1.84
CA ILE A 557 16.24 -25.26 -2.53
C ILE A 557 15.60 -24.24 -3.47
N VAL A 558 14.64 -24.66 -4.29
CA VAL A 558 13.95 -23.78 -5.25
C VAL A 558 13.20 -22.67 -4.52
N LEU A 559 12.38 -23.00 -3.51
CA LEU A 559 11.58 -22.02 -2.77
C LEU A 559 12.45 -21.01 -2.01
N ALA A 560 13.49 -21.49 -1.32
CA ALA A 560 14.44 -20.62 -0.62
C ALA A 560 15.18 -19.70 -1.60
N SER A 561 15.65 -20.26 -2.72
CA SER A 561 16.38 -19.48 -3.74
C SER A 561 15.49 -18.41 -4.36
N LEU A 562 14.24 -18.74 -4.69
CA LEU A 562 13.27 -17.79 -5.25
C LEU A 562 12.94 -16.66 -4.27
N LEU A 563 12.69 -16.99 -2.99
CA LEU A 563 12.44 -15.97 -1.96
C LEU A 563 13.63 -15.01 -1.81
N ILE A 564 14.85 -15.56 -1.70
CA ILE A 564 16.07 -14.75 -1.51
C ILE A 564 16.37 -13.92 -2.75
N PHE A 565 16.36 -14.54 -3.92
CA PHE A 565 16.65 -13.88 -5.19
C PHE A 565 15.68 -12.71 -5.42
N TRP A 566 14.37 -12.96 -5.33
CA TRP A 566 13.39 -11.92 -5.58
C TRP A 566 13.29 -10.87 -4.46
N ALA A 567 13.65 -11.20 -3.21
CA ALA A 567 13.82 -10.20 -2.16
C ALA A 567 14.96 -9.22 -2.49
N VAL A 568 16.10 -9.73 -2.98
CA VAL A 568 17.22 -8.89 -3.42
C VAL A 568 16.83 -8.06 -4.65
N VAL A 569 16.21 -8.69 -5.65
CA VAL A 569 15.75 -7.97 -6.85
C VAL A 569 14.82 -6.83 -6.47
N MET A 570 13.83 -7.07 -5.60
CA MET A 570 12.90 -6.02 -5.17
C MET A 570 13.59 -4.83 -4.51
N VAL A 571 14.56 -5.06 -3.60
CA VAL A 571 15.29 -3.95 -2.97
C VAL A 571 16.08 -3.14 -4.00
N VAL A 572 16.67 -3.83 -4.99
CA VAL A 572 17.42 -3.19 -6.07
C VAL A 572 16.50 -2.40 -7.00
N THR A 573 15.36 -2.98 -7.43
CA THR A 573 14.41 -2.34 -8.35
C THR A 573 13.73 -1.15 -7.68
N GLU A 574 13.33 -1.27 -6.41
CA GLU A 574 12.68 -0.17 -5.67
C GLU A 574 13.64 0.95 -5.26
N GLY A 575 14.94 0.64 -5.21
CA GLY A 575 16.01 1.63 -5.04
C GLY A 575 16.51 2.25 -6.35
N ALA A 576 16.04 1.73 -7.49
CA ALA A 576 16.36 2.23 -8.82
C ALA A 576 15.29 3.22 -9.28
N ILE A 577 15.74 4.36 -9.79
CA ILE A 577 14.90 5.39 -10.40
C ILE A 577 15.18 5.39 -11.89
N LYS A 578 14.12 5.44 -12.69
CA LYS A 578 14.21 5.52 -14.14
C LYS A 578 14.28 6.98 -14.57
N LEU A 579 15.33 7.37 -15.26
CA LEU A 579 15.55 8.73 -15.75
C LEU A 579 15.61 8.76 -17.27
N HIS A 580 14.87 9.65 -17.90
CA HIS A 580 14.89 9.82 -19.36
C HIS A 580 15.91 10.87 -19.84
N ASP A 581 16.40 11.73 -18.94
CA ASP A 581 17.33 12.82 -19.28
C ASP A 581 18.73 12.61 -18.68
N GLY A 582 19.71 12.29 -19.54
CA GLY A 582 21.12 12.68 -19.45
C GLY A 582 22.00 12.29 -18.24
N GLY A 583 21.50 11.58 -17.23
CA GLY A 583 22.32 11.13 -16.09
C GLY A 583 23.52 10.29 -16.55
N SER A 584 24.75 10.70 -16.20
CA SER A 584 26.00 10.09 -16.67
C SER A 584 26.31 8.70 -16.06
N GLY A 585 25.36 8.08 -15.37
CA GLY A 585 25.48 6.74 -14.80
C GLY A 585 24.15 5.99 -14.85
N GLY A 586 24.19 4.67 -14.95
CA GLY A 586 23.01 3.80 -14.93
C GLY A 586 22.95 2.75 -16.05
N PHE A 587 22.05 1.79 -15.91
CA PHE A 587 21.80 0.72 -16.88
C PHE A 587 20.77 1.17 -17.93
N LEU A 588 20.93 0.78 -19.19
CA LEU A 588 19.97 1.12 -20.24
C LEU A 588 18.61 0.43 -19.99
N ALA A 589 17.53 1.20 -20.01
CA ALA A 589 16.16 0.69 -20.02
C ALA A 589 15.70 0.42 -21.47
N VAL A 590 14.73 -0.50 -21.63
CA VAL A 590 14.22 -0.94 -22.95
C VAL A 590 13.61 0.21 -23.76
N ASP A 591 13.10 1.24 -23.10
CA ASP A 591 12.46 2.41 -23.71
C ASP A 591 13.38 3.64 -23.82
N GLY A 592 14.70 3.45 -23.73
CA GLY A 592 15.69 4.50 -23.94
C GLY A 592 16.01 5.36 -22.71
N GLY A 593 15.37 5.12 -21.55
CA GLY A 593 15.78 5.69 -20.27
C GLY A 593 17.03 5.02 -19.68
N ARG A 594 17.52 5.55 -18.55
CA ARG A 594 18.56 4.93 -17.71
C ARG A 594 18.03 4.64 -16.32
N TRP A 595 18.22 3.43 -15.84
CA TRP A 595 18.00 3.06 -14.45
C TRP A 595 19.19 3.47 -13.60
N VAL A 596 18.96 4.32 -12.61
CA VAL A 596 19.98 4.82 -11.68
C VAL A 596 19.62 4.43 -10.27
N ILE A 597 20.52 3.73 -9.59
CA ILE A 597 20.36 3.39 -8.17
C ILE A 597 20.68 4.65 -7.36
N ARG A 598 19.66 5.29 -6.78
CA ARG A 598 19.82 6.51 -5.96
C ARG A 598 19.33 6.33 -4.53
N THR A 599 18.33 5.49 -4.35
CA THR A 599 17.56 5.39 -3.10
C THR A 599 17.56 3.95 -2.58
N LEU A 600 18.66 3.22 -2.83
CA LEU A 600 18.84 1.87 -2.31
C LEU A 600 18.65 1.87 -0.80
N PHE A 601 17.79 1.00 -0.31
CA PHE A 601 17.36 0.91 1.09
C PHE A 601 16.59 2.12 1.65
N TRP A 602 16.21 3.11 0.85
CA TRP A 602 15.38 4.22 1.35
C TRP A 602 13.88 3.88 1.29
N ASN A 603 13.47 2.99 0.38
CA ASN A 603 12.11 2.47 0.34
C ASN A 603 11.86 1.49 1.49
N THR A 604 11.41 2.02 2.63
CA THR A 604 11.18 1.22 3.83
C THR A 604 10.15 0.11 3.63
N GLN A 605 9.09 0.34 2.85
CA GLN A 605 8.07 -0.68 2.60
C GLN A 605 8.64 -1.87 1.81
N ALA A 606 9.42 -1.60 0.76
CA ALA A 606 10.11 -2.62 -0.02
C ALA A 606 11.10 -3.40 0.86
N ASN A 607 11.93 -2.71 1.64
CA ASN A 607 12.88 -3.35 2.54
C ASN A 607 12.20 -4.27 3.55
N TRP A 608 11.08 -3.83 4.14
CA TRP A 608 10.30 -4.64 5.07
C TRP A 608 9.75 -5.89 4.40
N PHE A 609 9.16 -5.75 3.21
CA PHE A 609 8.64 -6.91 2.49
C PHE A 609 9.76 -7.90 2.09
N ALA A 610 10.93 -7.39 1.69
CA ALA A 610 12.11 -8.22 1.40
C ALA A 610 12.59 -8.95 2.65
N ALA A 611 12.64 -8.26 3.80
CA ALA A 611 13.00 -8.88 5.07
C ALA A 611 12.02 -10.00 5.48
N LEU A 612 10.72 -9.80 5.27
CA LEU A 612 9.72 -10.86 5.50
C LEU A 612 9.97 -12.07 4.59
N ALA A 613 10.23 -11.86 3.31
CA ALA A 613 10.56 -12.93 2.38
C ALA A 613 11.83 -13.71 2.81
N LEU A 614 12.87 -13.02 3.27
CA LEU A 614 14.08 -13.65 3.81
C LEU A 614 13.77 -14.48 5.07
N LEU A 615 12.94 -13.97 5.99
CA LEU A 615 12.46 -14.74 7.14
C LEU A 615 11.67 -15.97 6.70
N MET A 616 10.88 -15.86 5.64
CA MET A 616 10.14 -17.00 5.08
C MET A 616 11.06 -18.06 4.46
N ALA A 617 12.28 -17.70 4.05
CA ALA A 617 13.26 -18.65 3.52
C ALA A 617 13.91 -19.50 4.63
N VAL A 618 13.94 -19.01 5.88
CA VAL A 618 14.66 -19.65 7.00
C VAL A 618 14.24 -21.09 7.24
N PRO A 619 12.93 -21.46 7.30
CA PRO A 619 12.53 -22.85 7.48
C PRO A 619 13.02 -23.79 6.39
N TYR A 620 13.03 -23.34 5.13
CA TYR A 620 13.55 -24.11 4.01
C TYR A 620 15.06 -24.30 4.10
N LEU A 621 15.81 -23.22 4.38
CA LEU A 621 17.27 -23.28 4.58
C LEU A 621 17.65 -24.21 5.73
N ALA A 622 16.90 -24.15 6.83
CA ALA A 622 17.11 -25.02 7.98
C ALA A 622 16.83 -26.50 7.65
N THR A 623 15.75 -26.78 6.89
CA THR A 623 15.48 -28.13 6.39
C THR A 623 16.60 -28.65 5.49
N ILE A 624 17.09 -27.83 4.54
CA ILE A 624 18.22 -28.18 3.66
C ILE A 624 19.45 -28.54 4.49
N TYR A 625 19.81 -27.69 5.46
CA TYR A 625 20.98 -27.91 6.32
C TYR A 625 20.88 -29.21 7.10
N VAL A 626 19.72 -29.47 7.74
CA VAL A 626 19.48 -30.69 8.50
C VAL A 626 19.56 -31.92 7.59
N SER A 627 18.90 -31.89 6.43
CA SER A 627 18.87 -33.03 5.49
C SER A 627 20.23 -33.35 4.86
N ILE A 628 21.11 -32.35 4.64
CA ILE A 628 22.46 -32.60 4.11
C ILE A 628 23.36 -33.27 5.15
N ARG A 629 23.23 -32.90 6.43
CA ARG A 629 24.08 -33.45 7.51
C ARG A 629 23.55 -34.73 8.11
N GLU A 630 22.24 -34.85 8.24
CA GLU A 630 21.52 -36.02 8.73
C GLU A 630 20.49 -36.42 7.66
N PRO A 631 20.84 -37.26 6.67
CA PRO A 631 19.88 -37.72 5.67
C PRO A 631 18.74 -38.46 6.37
N LEU A 632 17.59 -37.80 6.46
CA LEU A 632 16.36 -38.32 7.06
C LEU A 632 15.85 -39.48 6.19
N ALA A 633 15.49 -40.61 6.82
CA ALA A 633 14.80 -41.68 6.10
C ALA A 633 13.45 -41.21 5.57
N GLU A 634 13.06 -41.80 4.43
CA GLU A 634 11.65 -41.89 4.07
C GLU A 634 10.91 -42.53 5.25
N PRO A 635 9.88 -41.88 5.80
CA PRO A 635 9.11 -42.51 6.86
C PRO A 635 8.38 -43.73 6.28
N PRO A 636 8.16 -44.79 7.09
CA PRO A 636 7.60 -46.02 6.58
C PRO A 636 6.21 -45.77 5.95
N PRO A 637 5.82 -46.54 4.91
CA PRO A 637 4.57 -46.35 4.16
C PRO A 637 3.32 -46.25 5.05
N ASP A 638 3.33 -47.02 6.15
CA ASP A 638 2.21 -47.17 7.08
C ASP A 638 2.08 -46.00 8.07
N SER A 639 3.07 -45.10 8.14
CA SER A 639 3.15 -44.04 9.14
C SER A 639 2.25 -42.84 8.87
N TYR A 640 1.75 -42.72 7.62
CA TYR A 640 0.86 -41.65 7.19
C TYR A 640 -0.62 -42.01 7.37
N THR A 641 -0.95 -43.31 7.35
CA THR A 641 -2.33 -43.81 7.26
C THR A 641 -2.71 -44.81 8.35
N SER A 642 -1.76 -45.41 9.08
CA SER A 642 -2.07 -46.45 10.08
C SER A 642 -1.19 -46.41 11.34
N LYS A 643 -1.71 -45.76 12.39
CA LYS A 643 -1.67 -46.17 13.83
C LYS A 643 -2.25 -45.04 14.70
N TRP A 644 -3.57 -44.84 14.62
CA TRP A 644 -4.40 -44.25 15.67
C TRP A 644 -5.76 -44.92 15.66
#